data_AF-A0A086PQZ8-F1
#
_entry.id   AF-A0A086PQZ8-F1
#
_cell.length_a   1.000
_cell.length_b   1.000
_cell.length_c   1.000
_cell.angle_alpha   90.00
_cell.angle_beta   90.00
_cell.angle_gamma   90.00
#
_symmetry.space_group_name_H-M   'P 1'
#
loop_
_entity.id
_entity.type
_entity.pdbx_description
1 polymer ?
#
loop_
_entity_poly.entity_id
_entity_poly.type
_entity_poly.pdbx_seq_one_letter_code
_entity_poly.pdbx_strand_id
1 'polypeptide(L)'
;MNWCSAPLKCGRSEAAFFLQDLSRFPIIDLDRLRKDGPAFAAPNTLRTVIHYVIKNNQIFRRHFGPLPGFQYFMDNVLLYLAAAVKLPDVEFLMNLGDWPLEKRGADEGALPLFSWSGSDDTLDIILPQWDVVKTSTAFGKSDPDLLTVQAGSLVPLAKRIPKALFRGRDSNPVRVKLAELARAHSDLLDVAITSWENDAHAEQEKKLGGGYKARIPLEKFGEYRYQLLVDGTVAAFRTPYLLMTGSLPLKHESRYYEWFYADLEAGVHYLPFKSDLSDLVDQLKWAEQHPVEAQAIADRARQYAQEHLAPNKIFCYYFQALEAYAARQKGTPTVTEDMVKVQPTAAAPSCACESEDSESKEVDISYPLVQLNSKNIARLLGEERKVVVVASYSSFCNKSSSFLPKFLKAARAFAAKKAPVLFALAEGLTNRYPAPYDFCNYKSQPRVLVLPSGRETEKVEVMDDFLTVFNIVKFVSNHVAGEFRPSVPEDLPEVMSQAVPADNSKPVKVVVGNTFDSIVFDKEKDVLLEIYAPWCGHCKNLKPLYEEFARLASLSPTASKSLVVAKMDGTENTTRHKAFSWSSYPTILFVRAGSHTPIPFSGPRTIRGFYDFVVKHASHPIDIAGVPPPEVDVFSGPTAATVVNSSNFDAIVNGKKDVLLEVYAPWCGHCKRLQPEYELFAKAAVKSPTAQAHLVVAKMDGTETRLSNPDFKVTGFPTIWFIKKGSGKPI
;
A
#
# COMPACT_ATOMS: atom_id res chain seq x y z
N MET A 1 -8.83 -18.18 30.79
CA MET A 1 -10.24 -18.47 30.46
C MET A 1 -10.23 -19.53 29.37
N ASN A 2 -10.89 -20.66 29.61
CA ASN A 2 -11.06 -21.74 28.63
C ASN A 2 -12.06 -21.27 27.56
N TRP A 3 -11.57 -20.81 26.41
CA TRP A 3 -12.40 -20.41 25.25
C TRP A 3 -12.81 -21.63 24.40
N CYS A 4 -13.40 -22.65 25.02
CA CYS A 4 -14.22 -23.59 24.26
C CYS A 4 -15.56 -22.85 24.02
N SER A 5 -15.64 -22.13 22.90
CA SER A 5 -16.80 -21.34 22.53
C SER A 5 -18.05 -22.22 22.50
N ALA A 6 -19.06 -21.88 23.29
CA ALA A 6 -20.42 -22.34 23.03
C ALA A 6 -20.76 -22.08 21.54
N PRO A 7 -21.55 -22.95 20.88
CA PRO A 7 -21.95 -22.74 19.50
C PRO A 7 -22.52 -21.32 19.34
N LEU A 8 -22.15 -20.62 18.26
CA LEU A 8 -22.61 -19.26 18.00
C LEU A 8 -24.15 -19.26 17.95
N LYS A 9 -24.80 -18.67 18.95
CA LYS A 9 -26.25 -18.52 18.99
C LYS A 9 -26.62 -17.12 18.53
N CYS A 10 -27.00 -17.00 17.27
CA CYS A 10 -27.55 -15.76 16.74
C CYS A 10 -29.04 -15.68 17.10
N GLY A 11 -29.37 -14.79 18.05
CA GLY A 11 -30.77 -14.46 18.31
C GLY A 11 -31.42 -13.88 17.06
N ARG A 12 -32.67 -14.26 16.76
CA ARG A 12 -33.49 -13.61 15.74
C ARG A 12 -34.15 -12.36 16.35
N SER A 13 -33.53 -11.20 16.18
CA SER A 13 -34.12 -9.85 16.35
C SER A 13 -33.06 -8.85 15.86
N GLU A 14 -33.26 -7.84 15.03
CA GLU A 14 -34.37 -7.23 14.28
C GLU A 14 -33.69 -6.53 13.07
N ALA A 15 -34.40 -6.35 11.95
CA ALA A 15 -34.07 -5.46 10.83
C ALA A 15 -32.57 -5.18 10.53
N ALA A 16 -31.77 -6.23 10.27
CA ALA A 16 -30.38 -6.02 9.92
C ALA A 16 -30.25 -5.23 8.60
N PHE A 17 -29.46 -4.16 8.60
CA PHE A 17 -29.28 -3.22 7.49
C PHE A 17 -29.03 -3.90 6.13
N PHE A 18 -28.29 -5.01 6.10
CA PHE A 18 -28.08 -5.81 4.88
C PHE A 18 -29.38 -6.28 4.21
N LEU A 19 -30.49 -6.42 4.93
CA LEU A 19 -31.79 -6.80 4.36
C LEU A 19 -32.36 -5.67 3.49
N GLN A 20 -32.12 -4.42 3.86
CA GLN A 20 -32.46 -3.26 3.03
C GLN A 20 -31.61 -3.27 1.75
N ASP A 21 -30.32 -3.52 1.86
CA ASP A 21 -29.43 -3.63 0.69
C ASP A 21 -29.87 -4.79 -0.23
N LEU A 22 -30.14 -5.97 0.34
CA LEU A 22 -30.60 -7.15 -0.38
C LEU A 22 -32.00 -7.02 -0.99
N SER A 23 -32.84 -6.09 -0.50
CA SER A 23 -34.18 -5.86 -1.07
C SER A 23 -34.12 -5.44 -2.54
N ARG A 24 -33.00 -4.83 -2.95
CA ARG A 24 -32.70 -4.41 -4.32
C ARG A 24 -32.34 -5.58 -5.23
N PHE A 25 -32.03 -6.75 -4.65
CA PHE A 25 -31.62 -7.97 -5.33
C PHE A 25 -32.55 -9.13 -4.95
N PRO A 26 -33.83 -9.09 -5.37
CA PRO A 26 -34.79 -10.14 -5.02
C PRO A 26 -34.37 -11.53 -5.56
N ILE A 27 -33.63 -11.54 -6.67
CA ILE A 27 -33.03 -12.74 -7.27
C ILE A 27 -31.56 -12.45 -7.57
N ILE A 28 -30.69 -13.34 -7.12
CA ILE A 28 -29.25 -13.30 -7.37
C ILE A 28 -28.92 -14.40 -8.39
N ASP A 29 -28.80 -14.03 -9.66
CA ASP A 29 -28.51 -14.97 -10.75
C ASP A 29 -27.01 -15.29 -10.79
N LEU A 30 -26.65 -16.53 -10.43
CA LEU A 30 -25.25 -16.96 -10.32
C LEU A 30 -24.54 -17.04 -11.67
N ASP A 31 -25.25 -17.35 -12.76
CA ASP A 31 -24.64 -17.40 -14.09
C ASP A 31 -24.26 -16.00 -14.55
N ARG A 32 -25.11 -15.02 -14.24
CA ARG A 32 -24.80 -13.61 -14.44
C ARG A 32 -23.62 -13.16 -13.57
N LEU A 33 -23.61 -13.52 -12.29
CA LEU A 33 -22.51 -13.19 -11.36
C LEU A 33 -21.16 -13.66 -11.90
N ARG A 34 -21.10 -14.90 -12.43
CA ARG A 34 -19.89 -15.50 -13.03
C ARG A 34 -19.45 -14.82 -14.32
N LYS A 35 -20.40 -14.34 -15.14
CA LYS A 35 -20.13 -13.67 -16.40
C LYS A 35 -19.69 -12.22 -16.20
N ASP A 36 -20.43 -11.47 -15.40
CA ASP A 36 -20.29 -10.02 -15.27
C ASP A 36 -19.24 -9.64 -14.21
N GLY A 37 -19.03 -10.47 -13.18
CA GLY A 37 -18.06 -10.22 -12.11
C GLY A 37 -16.61 -10.01 -12.60
N PRO A 38 -16.05 -10.92 -13.43
CA PRO A 38 -14.71 -10.73 -13.99
C PRO A 38 -14.59 -9.47 -14.85
N ALA A 39 -15.61 -9.14 -15.64
CA ALA A 39 -15.63 -7.93 -16.46
C ALA A 39 -15.72 -6.67 -15.61
N PHE A 40 -16.44 -6.72 -14.48
CA PHE A 40 -16.58 -5.61 -13.54
C PHE A 40 -15.27 -5.23 -12.86
N ALA A 41 -14.37 -6.21 -12.65
CA ALA A 41 -13.04 -6.04 -12.09
C ALA A 41 -11.93 -6.29 -13.15
N ALA A 42 -12.18 -5.86 -14.39
CA ALA A 42 -11.23 -6.03 -15.49
C ALA A 42 -9.86 -5.40 -15.17
N PRO A 43 -8.75 -5.91 -15.75
CA PRO A 43 -7.38 -5.48 -15.43
C PRO A 43 -7.07 -3.99 -15.62
N ASN A 44 -7.91 -3.28 -16.38
CA ASN A 44 -7.84 -1.82 -16.59
C ASN A 44 -8.57 -1.00 -15.52
N THR A 45 -9.09 -1.66 -14.48
CA THR A 45 -9.73 -1.02 -13.32
C THR A 45 -8.91 -1.27 -12.06
N LEU A 46 -8.91 -0.32 -11.12
CA LEU A 46 -8.37 -0.51 -9.77
C LEU A 46 -9.30 -1.33 -8.87
N ARG A 47 -10.39 -1.87 -9.42
CA ARG A 47 -11.38 -2.64 -8.67
C ARG A 47 -10.80 -4.00 -8.36
N THR A 48 -10.79 -4.35 -7.08
CA THR A 48 -10.37 -5.66 -6.61
C THR A 48 -11.59 -6.36 -6.03
N VAL A 49 -12.01 -7.43 -6.69
CA VAL A 49 -13.18 -8.22 -6.30
C VAL A 49 -12.76 -9.68 -6.16
N ILE A 50 -13.11 -10.27 -5.03
CA ILE A 50 -12.96 -11.71 -4.81
C ILE A 50 -14.30 -12.38 -5.03
N HIS A 51 -14.29 -13.45 -5.81
CA HIS A 51 -15.42 -14.33 -5.97
C HIS A 51 -15.25 -15.50 -5.00
N TYR A 52 -16.12 -15.58 -4.00
CA TYR A 52 -16.17 -16.66 -3.02
C TYR A 52 -17.27 -17.67 -3.37
N VAL A 53 -16.97 -18.95 -3.12
CA VAL A 53 -17.94 -20.05 -3.10
C VAL A 53 -17.77 -20.79 -1.78
N ILE A 54 -18.84 -20.86 -1.01
CA ILE A 54 -18.95 -21.74 0.14
C ILE A 54 -19.82 -22.91 -0.29
N LYS A 55 -19.29 -24.13 -0.17
CA LYS A 55 -19.98 -25.35 -0.58
C LYS A 55 -19.64 -26.47 0.38
N ASN A 56 -20.64 -27.12 0.95
CA ASN A 56 -20.48 -28.17 1.97
C ASN A 56 -19.58 -27.70 3.14
N ASN A 57 -19.77 -26.46 3.61
CA ASN A 57 -18.97 -25.84 4.66
C ASN A 57 -17.46 -25.68 4.32
N GLN A 58 -17.08 -25.84 3.06
CA GLN A 58 -15.73 -25.56 2.56
C GLN A 58 -15.73 -24.24 1.77
N ILE A 59 -14.68 -23.45 1.94
CA ILE A 59 -14.56 -22.11 1.36
C ILE A 59 -13.58 -22.17 0.19
N PHE A 60 -14.00 -21.64 -0.95
CA PHE A 60 -13.22 -21.51 -2.17
C PHE A 60 -13.30 -20.07 -2.65
N ARG A 61 -12.26 -19.63 -3.38
CA ARG A 61 -12.24 -18.28 -3.91
C ARG A 61 -11.41 -18.16 -5.18
N ARG A 62 -11.69 -17.13 -5.96
CA ARG A 62 -10.81 -16.63 -7.02
C ARG A 62 -10.81 -15.12 -7.02
N HIS A 63 -9.74 -14.54 -7.51
CA HIS A 63 -9.53 -13.10 -7.46
C HIS A 63 -9.63 -12.47 -8.85
N PHE A 64 -10.20 -11.27 -8.88
CA PHE A 64 -10.21 -10.37 -10.03
C PHE A 64 -9.69 -8.99 -9.61
N GLY A 65 -8.85 -8.37 -10.45
CA GLY A 65 -8.26 -7.06 -10.20
C GLY A 65 -6.77 -7.10 -9.86
N PRO A 66 -6.17 -5.99 -9.39
CA PRO A 66 -4.72 -5.90 -9.15
C PRO A 66 -4.26 -6.00 -7.68
N LEU A 67 -5.15 -5.89 -6.67
CA LEU A 67 -4.75 -5.72 -5.24
C LEU A 67 -5.29 -6.82 -4.29
N PRO A 68 -4.96 -8.10 -4.50
CA PRO A 68 -5.66 -9.19 -3.83
C PRO A 68 -5.27 -9.44 -2.36
N GLY A 69 -4.19 -8.87 -1.83
CA GLY A 69 -3.65 -9.29 -0.51
C GLY A 69 -4.60 -9.04 0.65
N PHE A 70 -5.55 -8.12 0.52
CA PHE A 70 -6.57 -7.84 1.53
C PHE A 70 -7.61 -8.96 1.70
N GLN A 71 -7.64 -9.96 0.82
CA GLN A 71 -8.53 -11.11 0.93
C GLN A 71 -8.37 -11.89 2.24
N TYR A 72 -7.19 -11.81 2.86
CA TYR A 72 -6.90 -12.42 4.16
C TYR A 72 -7.93 -12.03 5.21
N PHE A 73 -8.42 -10.80 5.13
CA PHE A 73 -9.44 -10.28 6.04
C PHE A 73 -10.75 -11.05 5.95
N MET A 74 -11.29 -11.24 4.75
CA MET A 74 -12.54 -11.98 4.56
C MET A 74 -12.36 -13.47 4.83
N ASP A 75 -11.21 -14.04 4.47
CA ASP A 75 -10.92 -15.45 4.77
C ASP A 75 -11.00 -15.78 6.24
N ASN A 76 -10.41 -14.95 7.10
CA ASN A 76 -10.41 -15.22 8.53
C ASN A 76 -11.82 -15.19 9.10
N VAL A 77 -12.67 -14.27 8.60
CA VAL A 77 -14.09 -14.23 8.99
C VAL A 77 -14.78 -15.53 8.62
N LEU A 78 -14.63 -15.95 7.35
CA LEU A 78 -15.28 -17.15 6.84
C LEU A 78 -14.76 -18.42 7.51
N LEU A 79 -13.46 -18.55 7.73
CA LEU A 79 -12.84 -19.67 8.42
C LEU A 79 -13.30 -19.77 9.88
N TYR A 80 -13.39 -18.63 10.58
CA TYR A 80 -13.92 -18.59 11.94
C TYR A 80 -15.38 -19.04 11.97
N LEU A 81 -16.21 -18.51 11.06
CA LEU A 81 -17.61 -18.90 10.96
C LEU A 81 -17.77 -20.39 10.62
N ALA A 82 -17.05 -20.91 9.63
CA ALA A 82 -17.12 -22.32 9.23
C ALA A 82 -16.68 -23.29 10.35
N ALA A 83 -15.85 -22.83 11.28
CA ALA A 83 -15.47 -23.58 12.47
C ALA A 83 -16.51 -23.50 13.60
N ALA A 84 -17.31 -22.43 13.65
CA ALA A 84 -18.29 -22.18 14.70
C ALA A 84 -19.72 -22.65 14.33
N VAL A 85 -20.08 -22.61 13.05
CA VAL A 85 -21.41 -22.92 12.51
C VAL A 85 -21.31 -23.59 11.14
N LYS A 86 -22.36 -24.30 10.73
CA LYS A 86 -22.50 -24.80 9.36
C LYS A 86 -22.96 -23.65 8.45
N LEU A 87 -22.09 -23.21 7.56
CA LEU A 87 -22.42 -22.16 6.59
C LEU A 87 -23.34 -22.68 5.48
N PRO A 88 -24.23 -21.83 4.93
CA PRO A 88 -25.03 -22.18 3.76
C PRO A 88 -24.14 -22.34 2.52
N ASP A 89 -24.60 -23.13 1.54
CA ASP A 89 -24.00 -23.12 0.21
C ASP A 89 -24.31 -21.77 -0.46
N VAL A 90 -23.29 -20.95 -0.71
CA VAL A 90 -23.43 -19.57 -1.18
C VAL A 90 -22.28 -19.19 -2.13
N GLU A 91 -22.58 -18.41 -3.16
CA GLU A 91 -21.64 -17.93 -4.16
C GLU A 91 -21.82 -16.42 -4.34
N PHE A 92 -20.79 -15.63 -4.04
CA PHE A 92 -20.88 -14.17 -3.96
C PHE A 92 -19.60 -13.46 -4.38
N LEU A 93 -19.74 -12.17 -4.69
CA LEU A 93 -18.62 -11.26 -4.93
C LEU A 93 -18.38 -10.39 -3.69
N MET A 94 -17.11 -10.17 -3.37
CA MET A 94 -16.65 -9.33 -2.27
C MET A 94 -15.66 -8.28 -2.79
N ASN A 95 -15.98 -7.01 -2.60
CA ASN A 95 -15.08 -5.90 -2.82
C ASN A 95 -14.06 -5.82 -1.68
N LEU A 96 -12.77 -5.71 -2.03
CA LEU A 96 -11.71 -5.54 -1.03
C LEU A 96 -11.20 -4.09 -0.93
N GLY A 97 -11.64 -3.20 -1.81
CA GLY A 97 -11.28 -1.79 -1.78
C GLY A 97 -12.08 -1.00 -0.74
N ASP A 98 -11.59 0.18 -0.40
CA ASP A 98 -12.29 1.10 0.50
C ASP A 98 -13.61 1.61 -0.14
N TRP A 99 -13.59 1.91 -1.43
CA TRP A 99 -14.72 2.52 -2.14
C TRP A 99 -15.79 1.47 -2.50
N PRO A 100 -17.09 1.77 -2.26
CA PRO A 100 -18.16 0.99 -2.88
C PRO A 100 -18.12 1.16 -4.41
N LEU A 101 -18.54 0.13 -5.14
CA LEU A 101 -18.25 0.01 -6.57
C LEU A 101 -19.46 0.00 -7.49
N GLU A 102 -20.62 -0.52 -7.05
CA GLU A 102 -21.76 -0.76 -7.92
C GLU A 102 -22.66 0.48 -8.03
N LYS A 103 -22.44 1.24 -9.10
CA LYS A 103 -23.17 2.49 -9.39
C LYS A 103 -24.34 2.31 -10.36
N ARG A 104 -24.50 1.14 -10.98
CA ARG A 104 -25.63 0.87 -11.89
C ARG A 104 -26.93 0.81 -11.10
N GLY A 105 -28.02 1.25 -11.69
CA GLY A 105 -29.35 1.05 -11.13
C GLY A 105 -29.76 -0.43 -11.07
N ALA A 106 -30.69 -0.79 -10.19
CA ALA A 106 -31.25 -2.15 -10.15
C ALA A 106 -31.88 -2.55 -11.51
N ASP A 107 -32.56 -1.61 -12.16
CA ASP A 107 -33.17 -1.79 -13.48
C ASP A 107 -32.14 -1.93 -14.62
N GLU A 108 -30.94 -1.37 -14.43
CA GLU A 108 -29.81 -1.48 -15.37
C GLU A 108 -29.01 -2.79 -15.17
N GLY A 109 -29.42 -3.60 -14.21
CA GLY A 109 -28.70 -4.79 -13.77
C GLY A 109 -27.48 -4.42 -12.93
N ALA A 110 -27.69 -3.98 -11.70
CA ALA A 110 -26.62 -3.97 -10.70
C ALA A 110 -26.13 -5.39 -10.36
N LEU A 111 -24.89 -5.53 -9.91
CA LEU A 111 -24.34 -6.76 -9.33
C LEU A 111 -24.51 -6.78 -7.80
N PRO A 112 -24.93 -7.92 -7.20
CA PRO A 112 -25.06 -8.07 -5.76
C PRO A 112 -23.68 -8.29 -5.12
N LEU A 113 -22.95 -7.20 -4.90
CA LEU A 113 -21.58 -7.16 -4.39
C LEU A 113 -21.57 -6.81 -2.90
N PHE A 114 -20.83 -7.57 -2.09
CA PHE A 114 -20.54 -7.17 -0.71
C PHE A 114 -19.40 -6.14 -0.66
N SER A 115 -19.51 -5.15 0.24
CA SER A 115 -18.50 -4.12 0.50
C SER A 115 -18.42 -3.74 1.99
N TRP A 116 -17.34 -3.07 2.41
CA TRP A 116 -17.13 -2.63 3.80
C TRP A 116 -17.71 -1.25 4.12
N SER A 117 -17.93 -0.43 3.10
CA SER A 117 -18.54 0.90 3.20
C SER A 117 -19.51 1.07 2.06
N GLY A 118 -20.67 1.65 2.34
CA GLY A 118 -21.65 2.06 1.33
C GLY A 118 -21.63 3.56 1.08
N SER A 119 -22.31 3.99 0.01
CA SER A 119 -22.60 5.39 -0.28
C SER A 119 -24.02 5.57 -0.83
N ASP A 120 -24.51 6.81 -0.80
CA ASP A 120 -25.79 7.20 -1.38
C ASP A 120 -25.91 7.00 -2.91
N ASP A 121 -24.79 6.82 -3.62
CA ASP A 121 -24.74 6.58 -5.06
C ASP A 121 -24.35 5.15 -5.44
N THR A 122 -24.37 4.22 -4.49
CA THR A 122 -24.01 2.82 -4.73
C THR A 122 -25.02 1.84 -4.17
N LEU A 123 -25.04 0.65 -4.76
CA LEU A 123 -25.96 -0.45 -4.41
C LEU A 123 -25.28 -1.64 -3.73
N ASP A 124 -24.02 -1.49 -3.33
CA ASP A 124 -23.27 -2.51 -2.60
C ASP A 124 -23.98 -2.94 -1.30
N ILE A 125 -23.85 -4.22 -0.94
CA ILE A 125 -24.42 -4.81 0.28
C ILE A 125 -23.38 -4.72 1.40
N ILE A 126 -23.70 -4.05 2.50
CA ILE A 126 -22.66 -3.64 3.46
C ILE A 126 -22.48 -4.68 4.58
N LEU A 127 -21.23 -5.14 4.72
CA LEU A 127 -20.78 -6.04 5.78
C LEU A 127 -19.93 -5.29 6.83
N PRO A 128 -19.83 -5.83 8.06
CA PRO A 128 -18.98 -5.25 9.10
C PRO A 128 -17.52 -5.26 8.73
N GLN A 129 -16.78 -4.17 8.99
CA GLN A 129 -15.42 -4.03 8.54
C GLN A 129 -14.48 -5.09 9.12
N TRP A 130 -13.45 -5.41 8.35
CA TRP A 130 -12.50 -6.45 8.68
C TRP A 130 -11.65 -6.16 9.92
N ASP A 131 -11.38 -4.89 10.24
CA ASP A 131 -10.51 -4.51 11.36
C ASP A 131 -11.19 -4.81 12.69
N VAL A 132 -12.50 -4.58 12.75
CA VAL A 132 -13.35 -4.97 13.88
C VAL A 132 -13.42 -6.50 14.03
N VAL A 133 -13.37 -7.25 12.92
CA VAL A 133 -13.29 -8.72 12.96
C VAL A 133 -11.91 -9.20 13.37
N LYS A 134 -10.84 -8.52 12.94
CA LYS A 134 -9.46 -8.87 13.28
C LYS A 134 -9.23 -8.83 14.79
N THR A 135 -9.77 -7.84 15.48
CA THR A 135 -9.69 -7.71 16.95
C THR A 135 -10.58 -8.69 17.70
N SER A 136 -11.58 -9.24 17.01
CA SER A 136 -12.55 -10.21 17.51
C SER A 136 -12.12 -11.68 17.29
N THR A 137 -11.12 -11.92 16.45
CA THR A 137 -10.55 -13.25 16.19
C THR A 137 -9.24 -13.42 16.94
N ALA A 138 -9.04 -14.56 17.62
CA ALA A 138 -7.84 -14.85 18.41
C ALA A 138 -6.52 -14.97 17.58
N PHE A 139 -6.54 -14.62 16.30
CA PHE A 139 -5.43 -14.79 15.34
C PHE A 139 -4.45 -13.61 15.29
N GLY A 140 -4.59 -12.61 16.18
CA GLY A 140 -3.59 -11.56 16.33
C GLY A 140 -3.61 -10.94 17.72
N LYS A 141 -2.42 -10.66 18.28
CA LYS A 141 -2.26 -9.60 19.28
C LYS A 141 -2.48 -8.27 18.56
N SER A 142 -3.71 -7.93 18.20
CA SER A 142 -4.04 -6.62 17.66
C SER A 142 -4.44 -5.72 18.82
N ASP A 143 -3.58 -4.77 19.12
CA ASP A 143 -3.88 -3.62 19.97
C ASP A 143 -4.25 -2.46 19.02
N PRO A 144 -5.43 -1.84 19.15
CA PRO A 144 -6.46 -2.02 20.17
C PRO A 144 -7.51 -3.07 19.78
N ASP A 145 -8.15 -3.71 20.77
CA ASP A 145 -9.34 -4.54 20.57
C ASP A 145 -10.61 -3.86 21.11
N LEU A 146 -11.78 -4.22 20.56
CA LEU A 146 -13.06 -3.61 20.94
C LEU A 146 -13.40 -3.76 22.43
N LEU A 147 -12.87 -4.77 23.12
CA LEU A 147 -13.18 -4.98 24.53
C LEU A 147 -12.26 -4.14 25.41
N THR A 148 -10.98 -3.98 25.05
CA THR A 148 -10.03 -3.14 25.80
C THR A 148 -10.31 -1.65 25.66
N VAL A 149 -10.85 -1.18 24.54
CA VAL A 149 -11.19 0.25 24.35
C VAL A 149 -12.27 0.76 25.32
N GLN A 150 -13.01 -0.15 25.96
CA GLN A 150 -14.04 0.18 26.96
C GLN A 150 -13.44 0.56 28.33
N ALA A 151 -12.12 0.42 28.51
CA ALA A 151 -11.46 0.81 29.75
C ALA A 151 -11.72 2.29 30.07
N GLY A 152 -12.21 2.58 31.28
CA GLY A 152 -12.55 3.94 31.69
C GLY A 152 -13.81 4.52 31.04
N SER A 153 -14.57 3.75 30.26
CA SER A 153 -15.76 4.24 29.55
C SER A 153 -16.90 4.72 30.45
N LEU A 154 -16.90 4.33 31.73
CA LEU A 154 -17.83 4.79 32.76
C LEU A 154 -17.42 6.11 33.44
N VAL A 155 -16.23 6.65 33.14
CA VAL A 155 -15.80 7.94 33.69
C VAL A 155 -16.69 9.06 33.14
N PRO A 156 -17.35 9.87 33.99
CA PRO A 156 -18.24 10.94 33.54
C PRO A 156 -17.53 11.98 32.67
N LEU A 157 -18.25 12.54 31.69
CA LEU A 157 -17.76 13.57 30.76
C LEU A 157 -17.15 14.78 31.48
N ALA A 158 -17.67 15.15 32.65
CA ALA A 158 -17.17 16.25 33.46
C ALA A 158 -15.72 16.05 33.96
N LYS A 159 -15.25 14.80 34.07
CA LYS A 159 -13.88 14.46 34.53
C LYS A 159 -12.89 14.26 33.37
N ARG A 160 -13.33 14.42 32.13
CA ARG A 160 -12.53 14.24 30.90
C ARG A 160 -11.96 15.57 30.42
N ILE A 161 -10.95 15.51 29.55
CA ILE A 161 -10.35 16.71 28.92
C ILE A 161 -11.45 17.44 28.13
N PRO A 162 -11.73 18.74 28.42
CA PRO A 162 -12.86 19.47 27.86
C PRO A 162 -12.59 19.94 26.42
N LYS A 163 -12.18 19.02 25.54
CA LYS A 163 -11.88 19.31 24.13
C LYS A 163 -12.43 18.20 23.23
N ALA A 164 -12.65 18.55 21.97
CA ALA A 164 -12.95 17.59 20.92
C ALA A 164 -11.68 17.10 20.23
N LEU A 165 -11.51 15.78 20.20
CA LEU A 165 -10.31 15.15 19.65
C LEU A 165 -10.52 14.63 18.23
N PHE A 166 -9.52 14.88 17.37
CA PHE A 166 -9.32 14.16 16.12
C PHE A 166 -7.83 13.95 15.81
N ARG A 167 -7.49 12.73 15.34
CA ARG A 167 -6.19 12.39 14.74
C ARG A 167 -6.41 11.53 13.51
N GLY A 168 -5.86 11.94 12.37
CA GLY A 168 -5.93 11.16 11.14
C GLY A 168 -5.16 11.80 9.99
N ARG A 169 -4.96 11.06 8.90
CA ARG A 169 -4.36 11.57 7.66
C ARG A 169 -5.29 12.50 6.89
N ASP A 170 -4.75 13.25 5.94
CA ASP A 170 -5.43 14.21 5.06
C ASP A 170 -6.30 13.56 3.96
N SER A 171 -6.82 12.36 4.20
CA SER A 171 -7.58 11.56 3.23
C SER A 171 -8.97 12.11 2.87
N ASN A 172 -9.39 13.19 3.53
CA ASN A 172 -10.68 13.82 3.31
C ASN A 172 -10.53 15.35 3.49
N PRO A 173 -11.05 16.19 2.58
CA PRO A 173 -11.00 17.64 2.70
C PRO A 173 -11.60 18.17 4.01
N VAL A 174 -12.62 17.52 4.56
CA VAL A 174 -13.25 17.91 5.84
C VAL A 174 -12.23 17.85 6.99
N ARG A 175 -11.32 16.87 6.98
CA ARG A 175 -10.27 16.74 8.00
C ARG A 175 -9.27 17.90 7.95
N VAL A 176 -8.93 18.35 6.74
CA VAL A 176 -8.01 19.47 6.55
C VAL A 176 -8.66 20.77 7.02
N LYS A 177 -9.91 21.03 6.63
CA LYS A 177 -10.70 22.16 7.12
C LYS A 177 -10.86 22.14 8.64
N LEU A 178 -11.04 20.95 9.22
CA LEU A 178 -11.15 20.78 10.67
C LEU A 178 -9.84 21.15 11.38
N ALA A 179 -8.69 20.80 10.80
CA ALA A 179 -7.39 21.20 11.34
C ALA A 179 -7.13 22.71 11.20
N GLU A 180 -7.66 23.36 10.16
CA GLU A 180 -7.65 24.83 10.03
C GLU A 180 -8.55 25.48 11.10
N LEU A 181 -9.77 24.98 11.28
CA LEU A 181 -10.71 25.47 12.31
C LEU A 181 -10.12 25.35 13.72
N ALA A 182 -9.42 24.25 14.01
CA ALA A 182 -8.78 24.04 15.31
C ALA A 182 -7.68 25.06 15.64
N ARG A 183 -7.08 25.74 14.66
CA ARG A 183 -6.16 26.85 14.93
C ARG A 183 -6.86 28.07 15.50
N ALA A 184 -8.09 28.33 15.07
CA ALA A 184 -8.91 29.43 15.58
C ALA A 184 -9.59 29.09 16.92
N HIS A 185 -9.82 27.80 17.18
CA HIS A 185 -10.54 27.31 18.36
C HIS A 185 -9.72 26.27 19.15
N SER A 186 -8.45 26.54 19.39
CA SER A 186 -7.53 25.61 20.08
C SER A 186 -7.88 25.33 21.55
N ASP A 187 -8.72 26.18 22.13
CA ASP A 187 -9.36 26.00 23.44
C ASP A 187 -10.39 24.86 23.43
N LEU A 188 -11.12 24.68 22.32
CA LEU A 188 -12.18 23.67 22.16
C LEU A 188 -11.73 22.43 21.39
N LEU A 189 -10.79 22.57 20.45
CA LEU A 189 -10.44 21.55 19.47
C LEU A 189 -8.98 21.11 19.64
N ASP A 190 -8.79 19.80 19.79
CA ASP A 190 -7.49 19.14 19.70
C ASP A 190 -7.45 18.27 18.43
N VAL A 191 -7.07 18.90 17.32
CA VAL A 191 -7.10 18.28 15.99
C VAL A 191 -5.71 18.33 15.37
N ALA A 192 -5.27 17.21 14.79
CA ALA A 192 -4.05 17.19 14.01
C ALA A 192 -4.12 16.23 12.82
N ILE A 193 -3.54 16.66 11.69
CA ILE A 193 -3.25 15.80 10.54
C ILE A 193 -1.96 15.02 10.82
N THR A 194 -2.04 13.69 10.81
CA THR A 194 -0.90 12.83 11.18
C THR A 194 0.08 12.59 10.04
N SER A 195 -0.39 12.62 8.79
CA SER A 195 0.40 12.49 7.56
C SER A 195 -0.30 13.22 6.40
N TRP A 196 0.51 13.73 5.47
CA TRP A 196 0.09 14.48 4.28
C TRP A 196 0.43 13.71 3.00
N GLU A 197 -0.56 13.01 2.46
CA GLU A 197 -0.43 12.10 1.33
C GLU A 197 -1.09 12.64 0.05
N ASN A 198 -1.97 13.64 0.18
CA ASN A 198 -2.68 14.22 -0.96
C ASN A 198 -2.02 15.53 -1.42
N ASP A 199 -1.43 15.50 -2.61
CA ASP A 199 -0.82 16.67 -3.28
C ASP A 199 -1.77 17.87 -3.40
N ALA A 200 -3.08 17.64 -3.46
CA ALA A 200 -4.07 18.72 -3.52
C ALA A 200 -4.07 19.60 -2.25
N HIS A 201 -3.46 19.15 -1.16
CA HIS A 201 -3.41 19.86 0.10
C HIS A 201 -2.06 20.52 0.42
N ALA A 202 -1.14 20.63 -0.55
CA ALA A 202 0.22 21.15 -0.32
C ALA A 202 0.25 22.56 0.30
N GLU A 203 -0.68 23.44 -0.11
CA GLU A 203 -0.79 24.79 0.46
C GLU A 203 -1.28 24.76 1.91
N GLN A 204 -2.26 23.91 2.22
CA GLN A 204 -2.76 23.71 3.58
C GLN A 204 -1.70 23.05 4.47
N GLU A 205 -0.96 22.07 3.94
CA GLU A 205 0.19 21.46 4.63
C GLU A 205 1.16 22.56 5.08
N LYS A 206 1.57 23.44 4.16
CA LYS A 206 2.46 24.57 4.46
C LYS A 206 1.86 25.52 5.51
N LYS A 207 0.57 25.86 5.39
CA LYS A 207 -0.13 26.75 6.33
C LYS A 207 -0.23 26.14 7.73
N LEU A 208 -0.46 24.84 7.85
CA LEU A 208 -0.63 24.13 9.12
C LEU A 208 0.71 23.66 9.74
N GLY A 209 1.84 24.10 9.19
CA GLY A 209 3.18 23.78 9.68
C GLY A 209 3.71 22.42 9.24
N GLY A 210 2.96 21.70 8.40
CA GLY A 210 3.33 20.46 7.73
C GLY A 210 3.82 19.33 8.63
N GLY A 211 4.44 18.34 7.98
CA GLY A 211 5.14 17.23 8.64
C GLY A 211 4.22 16.19 9.29
N TYR A 212 4.84 15.26 10.02
CA TYR A 212 4.14 14.19 10.72
C TYR A 212 3.78 14.62 12.14
N LYS A 213 2.51 14.44 12.52
CA LYS A 213 2.05 14.63 13.91
C LYS A 213 1.88 13.28 14.58
N ALA A 214 2.15 13.23 15.88
CA ALA A 214 2.07 11.99 16.65
C ALA A 214 0.65 11.42 16.61
N ARG A 215 0.56 10.09 16.41
CA ARG A 215 -0.70 9.36 16.53
C ARG A 215 -1.09 9.26 18.00
N ILE A 216 -2.39 9.30 18.29
CA ILE A 216 -2.93 8.99 19.62
C ILE A 216 -3.54 7.59 19.55
N PRO A 217 -3.18 6.67 20.45
CA PRO A 217 -3.82 5.35 20.53
C PRO A 217 -5.34 5.46 20.78
N LEU A 218 -6.14 4.54 20.24
CA LEU A 218 -7.61 4.67 20.28
C LEU A 218 -8.16 4.63 21.72
N GLU A 219 -7.55 3.85 22.61
CA GLU A 219 -7.92 3.77 24.03
C GLU A 219 -7.82 5.12 24.75
N LYS A 220 -6.95 6.02 24.28
CA LYS A 220 -6.80 7.37 24.84
C LYS A 220 -7.85 8.35 24.35
N PHE A 221 -8.65 8.01 23.33
CA PHE A 221 -9.75 8.88 22.91
C PHE A 221 -10.79 9.05 24.03
N GLY A 222 -10.95 8.02 24.88
CA GLY A 222 -11.80 8.08 26.07
C GLY A 222 -11.37 9.10 27.13
N GLU A 223 -10.14 9.63 27.08
CA GLU A 223 -9.69 10.69 27.99
C GLU A 223 -10.32 12.05 27.67
N TYR A 224 -10.84 12.23 26.44
CA TYR A 224 -11.43 13.47 25.95
C TYR A 224 -12.94 13.44 26.10
N ARG A 225 -13.53 14.61 26.37
CA ARG A 225 -14.98 14.73 26.51
C ARG A 225 -15.71 14.49 25.20
N TYR A 226 -15.16 14.98 24.10
CA TYR A 226 -15.78 14.93 22.79
C TYR A 226 -14.86 14.23 21.78
N GLN A 227 -15.44 13.47 20.86
CA GLN A 227 -14.71 12.78 19.80
C GLN A 227 -15.37 13.02 18.45
N LEU A 228 -14.56 13.43 17.47
CA LEU A 228 -15.06 13.79 16.14
C LEU A 228 -15.00 12.57 15.22
N LEU A 229 -16.16 12.10 14.78
CA LEU A 229 -16.37 11.04 13.81
C LEU A 229 -16.37 11.64 12.40
N VAL A 230 -15.18 11.74 11.82
CA VAL A 230 -14.95 12.32 10.48
C VAL A 230 -14.42 11.27 9.53
N ASP A 231 -15.10 11.16 8.38
CA ASP A 231 -14.78 10.22 7.31
C ASP A 231 -13.36 10.36 6.80
N GLY A 232 -12.82 9.25 6.34
CA GLY A 232 -11.58 9.23 5.58
C GLY A 232 -11.90 9.33 4.10
N THR A 233 -11.22 8.48 3.34
CA THR A 233 -11.55 8.23 1.94
C THR A 233 -13.00 7.79 1.76
N VAL A 234 -13.50 6.99 2.71
CA VAL A 234 -14.90 6.56 2.88
C VAL A 234 -15.28 6.68 4.37
N ALA A 235 -16.37 6.02 4.80
CA ALA A 235 -16.75 5.95 6.21
C ALA A 235 -15.57 5.53 7.10
N ALA A 236 -15.47 6.11 8.29
CA ALA A 236 -14.31 5.92 9.15
C ALA A 236 -14.42 4.63 9.99
N PHE A 237 -13.63 3.61 9.66
CA PHE A 237 -13.66 2.29 10.31
C PHE A 237 -13.36 2.28 11.82
N ARG A 238 -12.82 3.39 12.37
CA ARG A 238 -12.62 3.52 13.82
C ARG A 238 -13.91 3.80 14.61
N THR A 239 -15.05 4.04 13.95
CA THR A 239 -16.29 4.47 14.62
C THR A 239 -16.77 3.48 15.70
N PRO A 240 -16.81 2.14 15.46
CA PRO A 240 -17.22 1.19 16.49
C PRO A 240 -16.40 1.31 17.79
N TYR A 241 -15.08 1.50 17.68
CA TYR A 241 -14.20 1.68 18.83
C TYR A 241 -14.51 2.96 19.60
N LEU A 242 -14.74 4.05 18.87
CA LEU A 242 -14.99 5.36 19.48
C LEU A 242 -16.30 5.38 20.25
N LEU A 243 -17.37 4.77 19.72
CA LEU A 243 -18.65 4.68 20.44
C LEU A 243 -18.50 3.96 21.79
N MET A 244 -17.57 3.00 21.90
CA MET A 244 -17.32 2.24 23.13
C MET A 244 -16.55 3.01 24.22
N THR A 245 -15.92 4.16 23.91
CA THR A 245 -15.08 4.91 24.86
C THR A 245 -15.88 5.68 25.93
N GLY A 246 -17.19 5.85 25.74
CA GLY A 246 -18.05 6.69 26.60
C GLY A 246 -17.81 8.20 26.47
N SER A 247 -16.99 8.64 25.50
CA SER A 247 -16.89 10.05 25.11
C SER A 247 -18.08 10.42 24.23
N LEU A 248 -18.53 11.67 24.25
CA LEU A 248 -19.64 12.12 23.41
C LEU A 248 -19.22 12.13 21.93
N PRO A 249 -19.82 11.28 21.07
CA PRO A 249 -19.54 11.32 19.64
C PRO A 249 -20.23 12.51 18.97
N LEU A 250 -19.47 13.23 18.14
CA LEU A 250 -20.00 14.17 17.17
C LEU A 250 -19.70 13.63 15.77
N LYS A 251 -20.71 13.54 14.91
CA LYS A 251 -20.56 12.95 13.58
C LYS A 251 -20.93 13.95 12.50
N HIS A 252 -20.06 14.08 11.50
CA HIS A 252 -20.37 14.93 10.36
C HIS A 252 -21.44 14.29 9.46
N GLU A 253 -22.20 15.12 8.77
CA GLU A 253 -23.01 14.70 7.62
C GLU A 253 -22.10 14.06 6.58
N SER A 254 -22.46 12.83 6.18
CA SER A 254 -21.72 12.11 5.16
C SER A 254 -22.65 11.29 4.29
N ARG A 255 -22.28 11.21 3.02
CA ARG A 255 -22.85 10.28 2.05
C ARG A 255 -22.43 8.83 2.27
N TYR A 256 -21.34 8.60 2.99
CA TYR A 256 -20.83 7.25 3.25
C TYR A 256 -21.43 6.69 4.54
N TYR A 257 -21.71 5.38 4.54
CA TYR A 257 -22.29 4.69 5.69
C TYR A 257 -21.65 3.32 5.93
N GLU A 258 -21.72 2.91 7.19
CA GLU A 258 -21.38 1.56 7.65
C GLU A 258 -22.67 0.78 7.96
N TRP A 259 -22.54 -0.53 8.11
CA TRP A 259 -23.63 -1.49 8.35
C TRP A 259 -24.55 -1.22 9.56
N PHE A 260 -24.14 -0.36 10.49
CA PHE A 260 -24.91 -0.01 11.71
C PHE A 260 -25.33 1.46 11.76
N TYR A 261 -24.96 2.27 10.75
CA TYR A 261 -25.20 3.72 10.80
C TYR A 261 -26.69 4.06 10.77
N ALA A 262 -27.53 3.24 10.13
CA ALA A 262 -28.97 3.45 10.08
C ALA A 262 -29.66 3.31 11.45
N ASP A 263 -29.03 2.60 12.39
CA ASP A 263 -29.52 2.42 13.75
C ASP A 263 -29.12 3.60 14.66
N LEU A 264 -28.18 4.43 14.24
CA LEU A 264 -27.73 5.60 14.99
C LEU A 264 -28.64 6.80 14.70
N GLU A 265 -29.10 7.46 15.75
CA GLU A 265 -30.05 8.56 15.67
C GLU A 265 -29.38 9.83 16.21
N ALA A 266 -29.49 10.92 15.44
CA ALA A 266 -28.99 12.23 15.84
C ALA A 266 -29.72 12.74 17.09
N GLY A 267 -28.97 13.27 18.06
CA GLY A 267 -29.50 13.71 19.36
C GLY A 267 -29.77 12.56 20.35
N VAL A 268 -29.77 11.30 19.90
CA VAL A 268 -29.92 10.12 20.75
C VAL A 268 -28.57 9.46 20.98
N HIS A 269 -27.86 9.11 19.90
CA HIS A 269 -26.60 8.36 19.91
C HIS A 269 -25.38 9.25 19.62
N TYR A 270 -25.56 10.41 18.99
CA TYR A 270 -24.47 11.34 18.68
C TYR A 270 -24.99 12.76 18.42
N LEU A 271 -24.11 13.77 18.39
CA LEU A 271 -24.45 15.11 17.89
C LEU A 271 -24.06 15.26 16.41
N PRO A 272 -24.99 15.62 15.50
CA PRO A 272 -24.65 15.86 14.10
C PRO A 272 -23.93 17.20 13.93
N PHE A 273 -23.09 17.31 12.90
CA PHE A 273 -22.61 18.60 12.40
C PHE A 273 -22.45 18.58 10.88
N LYS A 274 -22.50 19.73 10.23
CA LYS A 274 -22.44 19.86 8.77
C LYS A 274 -21.06 19.54 8.22
N SER A 275 -20.99 19.00 6.99
CA SER A 275 -19.71 18.68 6.34
C SER A 275 -18.84 19.92 6.05
N ASP A 276 -19.42 21.12 6.05
CA ASP A 276 -18.70 22.40 5.93
C ASP A 276 -18.16 22.94 7.26
N LEU A 277 -18.46 22.25 8.37
CA LEU A 277 -18.07 22.56 9.75
C LEU A 277 -18.71 23.82 10.35
N SER A 278 -19.68 24.42 9.65
CA SER A 278 -20.24 25.73 10.03
C SER A 278 -20.92 25.76 11.40
N ASP A 279 -21.40 24.61 11.90
CA ASP A 279 -22.11 24.47 13.16
C ASP A 279 -21.35 23.65 14.23
N LEU A 280 -20.14 23.15 13.93
CA LEU A 280 -19.40 22.27 14.85
C LEU A 280 -19.12 22.95 16.21
N VAL A 281 -18.71 24.23 16.18
CA VAL A 281 -18.43 24.99 17.40
C VAL A 281 -19.70 25.20 18.23
N ASP A 282 -20.83 25.40 17.58
CA ASP A 282 -22.12 25.59 18.26
C ASP A 282 -22.61 24.29 18.89
N GLN A 283 -22.40 23.14 18.23
CA GLN A 283 -22.67 21.82 18.83
C GLN A 283 -21.84 21.56 20.09
N LEU A 284 -20.56 21.95 20.09
CA LEU A 284 -19.69 21.80 21.26
C LEU A 284 -20.15 22.72 22.41
N LYS A 285 -20.52 23.97 22.13
CA LYS A 285 -21.08 24.89 23.13
C LYS A 285 -22.41 24.39 23.68
N TRP A 286 -23.27 23.84 22.83
CA TRP A 286 -24.53 23.24 23.27
C TRP A 286 -24.27 22.10 24.27
N ALA A 287 -23.30 21.22 23.98
CA ALA A 287 -22.96 20.11 24.87
C ALA A 287 -22.39 20.58 26.22
N GLU A 288 -21.67 21.70 26.27
CA GLU A 288 -21.22 22.31 27.53
C GLU A 288 -22.37 22.90 28.35
N GLN A 289 -23.35 23.51 27.68
CA GLN A 289 -24.53 24.12 28.31
C GLN A 289 -25.57 23.07 28.77
N HIS A 290 -25.54 21.87 28.19
CA HIS A 290 -26.48 20.78 28.46
C HIS A 290 -25.72 19.50 28.90
N PRO A 291 -24.99 19.54 30.04
CA PRO A 291 -24.08 18.48 30.42
C PRO A 291 -24.78 17.15 30.76
N VAL A 292 -26.04 17.20 31.21
CA VAL A 292 -26.83 15.99 31.53
C VAL A 292 -27.25 15.28 30.24
N GLU A 293 -27.76 16.04 29.28
CA GLU A 293 -28.15 15.56 27.96
C GLU A 293 -26.93 15.03 27.19
N ALA A 294 -25.82 15.76 27.22
CA ALA A 294 -24.56 15.33 26.62
C ALA A 294 -24.05 14.00 27.21
N GLN A 295 -24.10 13.83 28.53
CA GLN A 295 -23.75 12.58 29.19
C GLN A 295 -24.69 11.45 28.77
N ALA A 296 -26.00 11.70 28.72
CA ALA A 296 -26.98 10.70 28.33
C ALA A 296 -26.82 10.23 26.87
N ILE A 297 -26.45 11.14 25.95
CA ILE A 297 -26.13 10.79 24.56
C ILE A 297 -24.89 9.88 24.52
N ALA A 298 -23.82 10.25 25.24
CA ALA A 298 -22.60 9.45 25.30
C ALA A 298 -22.83 8.06 25.91
N ASP A 299 -23.66 7.96 26.95
CA ASP A 299 -24.00 6.68 27.58
C ASP A 299 -24.84 5.78 26.66
N ARG A 300 -25.81 6.34 25.92
CA ARG A 300 -26.58 5.59 24.91
C ARG A 300 -25.70 5.12 23.75
N ALA A 301 -24.79 5.95 23.28
CA ALA A 301 -23.82 5.58 22.25
C ALA A 301 -22.96 4.38 22.68
N ARG A 302 -22.46 4.42 23.93
CA ARG A 302 -21.68 3.33 24.52
C ARG A 302 -22.51 2.06 24.66
N GLN A 303 -23.72 2.18 25.20
CA GLN A 303 -24.63 1.06 25.38
C GLN A 303 -24.97 0.39 24.04
N TYR A 304 -25.34 1.18 23.04
CA TYR A 304 -25.59 0.69 21.68
C TYR A 304 -24.39 -0.11 21.15
N ALA A 305 -23.18 0.44 21.26
CA ALA A 305 -21.99 -0.26 20.81
C ALA A 305 -21.74 -1.59 21.54
N GLN A 306 -21.97 -1.64 22.86
CA GLN A 306 -21.85 -2.87 23.66
C GLN A 306 -22.89 -3.93 23.27
N GLU A 307 -24.11 -3.51 22.97
CA GLU A 307 -25.23 -4.42 22.68
C GLU A 307 -25.24 -4.91 21.22
N HIS A 308 -24.76 -4.09 20.27
CA HIS A 308 -24.91 -4.33 18.83
C HIS A 308 -23.59 -4.48 18.08
N LEU A 309 -22.48 -3.90 18.56
CA LEU A 309 -21.20 -3.88 17.85
C LEU A 309 -20.13 -4.78 18.48
N ALA A 310 -20.51 -5.61 19.45
CA ALA A 310 -19.61 -6.58 20.07
C ALA A 310 -19.18 -7.69 19.07
N PRO A 311 -18.02 -8.33 19.29
CA PRO A 311 -17.48 -9.41 18.45
C PRO A 311 -18.50 -10.47 17.99
N ASN A 312 -19.28 -11.02 18.92
CA ASN A 312 -20.29 -12.05 18.63
C ASN A 312 -21.44 -11.54 17.75
N LYS A 313 -21.80 -10.25 17.87
CA LYS A 313 -22.85 -9.62 17.06
C LYS A 313 -22.39 -9.44 15.62
N ILE A 314 -21.14 -9.05 15.44
CA ILE A 314 -20.51 -8.92 14.13
C ILE A 314 -20.52 -10.26 13.39
N PHE A 315 -20.06 -11.36 14.01
CA PHE A 315 -20.10 -12.68 13.36
C PHE A 315 -21.52 -13.13 13.04
N CYS A 316 -22.50 -12.83 13.90
CA CYS A 316 -23.90 -13.12 13.61
C CYS A 316 -24.42 -12.33 12.41
N TYR A 317 -24.03 -11.05 12.26
CA TYR A 317 -24.39 -10.25 11.10
C TYR A 317 -23.87 -10.88 9.80
N TYR A 318 -22.60 -11.30 9.75
CA TYR A 318 -22.05 -12.01 8.59
C TYR A 318 -22.82 -13.30 8.28
N PHE A 319 -23.05 -14.13 9.31
CA PHE A 319 -23.75 -15.40 9.13
C PHE A 319 -25.16 -15.18 8.54
N GLN A 320 -25.92 -14.25 9.13
CA GLN A 320 -27.27 -13.91 8.66
C GLN A 320 -27.28 -13.28 7.27
N ALA A 321 -26.29 -12.44 6.94
CA ALA A 321 -26.14 -11.87 5.61
C ALA A 321 -25.88 -12.96 4.55
N LEU A 322 -25.03 -13.94 4.86
CA LEU A 322 -24.76 -15.08 3.98
C LEU A 322 -26.00 -15.97 3.81
N GLU A 323 -26.76 -16.25 4.88
CA GLU A 323 -28.02 -17.00 4.79
C GLU A 323 -29.05 -16.26 3.92
N ALA A 324 -29.20 -14.96 4.13
CA ALA A 324 -30.15 -14.15 3.38
C ALA A 324 -29.76 -14.00 1.90
N TYR A 325 -28.46 -13.92 1.60
CA TYR A 325 -27.93 -13.93 0.24
C TYR A 325 -28.17 -15.29 -0.43
N ALA A 326 -27.82 -16.40 0.25
CA ALA A 326 -28.01 -17.76 -0.24
C ALA A 326 -29.47 -18.05 -0.60
N ALA A 327 -30.41 -17.61 0.25
CA ALA A 327 -31.85 -17.78 0.04
C ALA A 327 -32.39 -17.07 -1.22
N ARG A 328 -31.65 -16.12 -1.80
CA ARG A 328 -32.02 -15.37 -3.01
C ARG A 328 -31.33 -15.88 -4.28
N GLN A 329 -30.45 -16.87 -4.17
CA GLN A 329 -29.69 -17.36 -5.32
C GLN A 329 -30.56 -18.16 -6.29
N LYS A 330 -30.41 -17.86 -7.57
CA LYS A 330 -30.88 -18.68 -8.68
C LYS A 330 -29.70 -19.41 -9.29
N GLY A 331 -29.77 -20.74 -9.28
CA GLY A 331 -28.67 -21.63 -9.67
C GLY A 331 -27.94 -22.22 -8.45
N THR A 332 -26.95 -23.06 -8.70
CA THR A 332 -26.21 -23.77 -7.64
C THR A 332 -24.81 -23.20 -7.49
N PRO A 333 -24.33 -22.92 -6.26
CA PRO A 333 -22.94 -22.59 -5.99
C PRO A 333 -21.98 -23.61 -6.61
N THR A 334 -21.05 -23.12 -7.43
CA THR A 334 -20.18 -23.97 -8.25
C THR A 334 -18.73 -23.55 -8.10
N VAL A 335 -17.92 -24.46 -7.57
CA VAL A 335 -16.46 -24.31 -7.49
C VAL A 335 -15.88 -24.49 -8.88
N THR A 336 -15.41 -23.40 -9.50
CA THR A 336 -14.80 -23.44 -10.83
C THR A 336 -13.34 -23.86 -10.77
N GLU A 337 -12.74 -24.17 -11.93
CA GLU A 337 -11.40 -24.73 -11.95
C GLU A 337 -10.28 -23.76 -11.53
N ASP A 338 -10.55 -22.48 -11.57
CA ASP A 338 -9.63 -21.43 -11.16
C ASP A 338 -9.77 -21.04 -9.68
N MET A 339 -10.70 -21.65 -8.94
CA MET A 339 -10.91 -21.35 -7.53
C MET A 339 -9.96 -22.11 -6.60
N VAL A 340 -9.33 -21.35 -5.71
CA VAL A 340 -8.41 -21.79 -4.67
C VAL A 340 -9.19 -22.09 -3.38
N LYS A 341 -8.98 -23.27 -2.78
CA LYS A 341 -9.55 -23.62 -1.47
C LYS A 341 -8.90 -22.77 -0.38
N VAL A 342 -9.70 -22.11 0.46
CA VAL A 342 -9.25 -21.35 1.63
C VAL A 342 -9.06 -22.33 2.79
N GLN A 343 -7.88 -22.32 3.39
CA GLN A 343 -7.50 -23.24 4.45
C GLN A 343 -7.04 -22.46 5.70
N PRO A 344 -7.26 -22.98 6.92
CA PRO A 344 -6.72 -22.40 8.14
C PRO A 344 -5.20 -22.23 8.06
N THR A 345 -4.69 -21.10 8.55
CA THR A 345 -3.24 -20.80 8.56
C THR A 345 -2.46 -21.68 9.54
N ALA A 346 -3.11 -22.19 10.59
CA ALA A 346 -2.55 -23.15 11.54
C ALA A 346 -3.63 -24.18 11.95
N ALA A 347 -3.22 -25.33 12.49
CA ALA A 347 -4.17 -26.30 13.03
C ALA A 347 -5.06 -25.62 14.07
N ALA A 348 -6.38 -25.86 14.00
CA ALA A 348 -7.28 -25.47 15.07
C ALA A 348 -6.71 -26.00 16.41
N PRO A 349 -6.64 -25.18 17.47
CA PRO A 349 -6.31 -25.70 18.79
C PRO A 349 -7.30 -26.84 19.09
N SER A 350 -6.78 -28.02 19.44
CA SER A 350 -7.62 -29.13 19.88
C SER A 350 -8.35 -28.67 21.14
N CYS A 351 -9.63 -28.35 21.03
CA CYS A 351 -10.46 -28.14 22.20
C CYS A 351 -10.51 -29.47 22.96
N ALA A 352 -10.34 -29.42 24.28
CA ALA A 352 -10.38 -30.59 25.16
C ALA A 352 -11.82 -31.09 25.42
N CYS A 353 -12.80 -30.62 24.66
CA CYS A 353 -14.14 -31.18 24.69
C CYS A 353 -14.14 -32.42 23.80
N GLU A 354 -14.64 -33.54 24.34
CA GLU A 354 -14.92 -34.76 23.59
C GLU A 354 -15.86 -34.42 22.43
N SER A 355 -15.31 -34.05 21.28
CA SER A 355 -15.98 -34.35 20.03
C SER A 355 -15.80 -35.84 19.87
N GLU A 356 -16.89 -36.60 19.97
CA GLU A 356 -16.94 -37.91 19.33
C GLU A 356 -16.29 -37.74 17.95
N ASP A 357 -15.33 -38.62 17.62
CA ASP A 357 -14.68 -38.70 16.32
C ASP A 357 -15.75 -38.97 15.26
N SER A 358 -16.51 -37.93 14.89
CA SER A 358 -17.20 -37.93 13.63
C SER A 358 -16.09 -37.80 12.62
N GLU A 359 -15.67 -38.92 12.05
CA GLU A 359 -15.01 -38.94 10.75
C GLU A 359 -15.80 -37.97 9.86
N SER A 360 -15.27 -36.75 9.74
CA SER A 360 -15.75 -35.80 8.76
C SER A 360 -15.46 -36.50 7.45
N LYS A 361 -16.47 -37.14 6.86
CA LYS A 361 -16.44 -37.52 5.46
C LYS A 361 -16.27 -36.22 4.70
N GLU A 362 -15.02 -35.79 4.52
CA GLU A 362 -14.66 -34.77 3.56
C GLU A 362 -15.31 -35.23 2.27
N VAL A 363 -16.32 -34.49 1.82
CA VAL A 363 -16.81 -34.63 0.46
C VAL A 363 -15.58 -34.33 -0.41
N ASP A 364 -15.03 -35.37 -1.02
CA ASP A 364 -13.80 -35.35 -1.81
C ASP A 364 -14.02 -34.52 -3.08
N ILE A 365 -13.95 -33.20 -2.92
CA ILE A 365 -13.69 -32.29 -4.03
C ILE A 365 -12.20 -32.41 -4.27
N SER A 366 -11.81 -33.32 -5.18
CA SER A 366 -10.42 -33.56 -5.56
C SER A 366 -9.72 -32.23 -5.89
N TYR A 367 -8.90 -31.74 -4.95
CA TYR A 367 -8.20 -30.46 -5.06
C TYR A 367 -6.69 -30.73 -5.14
N PRO A 368 -6.01 -30.30 -6.22
CA PRO A 368 -4.68 -30.79 -6.54
C PRO A 368 -3.53 -30.12 -5.76
N LEU A 369 -3.85 -29.22 -4.81
CA LEU A 369 -2.85 -28.54 -3.98
C LEU A 369 -2.95 -28.99 -2.53
N VAL A 370 -1.81 -29.26 -1.91
CA VAL A 370 -1.71 -29.62 -0.50
C VAL A 370 -1.12 -28.46 0.31
N GLN A 371 -1.77 -28.07 1.41
CA GLN A 371 -1.25 -27.04 2.30
C GLN A 371 -0.17 -27.62 3.23
N LEU A 372 1.02 -27.01 3.26
CA LEU A 372 2.09 -27.36 4.19
C LEU A 372 1.92 -26.65 5.53
N ASN A 373 2.18 -27.38 6.61
CA ASN A 373 2.22 -26.87 7.99
C ASN A 373 3.28 -27.63 8.80
N SER A 374 3.48 -27.23 10.05
CA SER A 374 4.48 -27.83 10.94
C SER A 374 4.27 -29.33 11.20
N LYS A 375 3.05 -29.86 11.04
CA LYS A 375 2.73 -31.28 11.28
C LYS A 375 2.95 -32.16 10.06
N ASN A 376 2.73 -31.65 8.85
CA ASN A 376 2.79 -32.47 7.63
C ASN A 376 4.03 -32.23 6.77
N ILE A 377 4.77 -31.13 6.96
CA ILE A 377 5.87 -30.75 6.08
C ILE A 377 6.97 -31.80 6.02
N ALA A 378 7.34 -32.39 7.16
CA ALA A 378 8.38 -33.43 7.20
C ALA A 378 7.97 -34.68 6.44
N ARG A 379 6.70 -35.09 6.55
CA ARG A 379 6.15 -36.24 5.85
C ARG A 379 6.06 -35.97 4.33
N LEU A 380 5.47 -34.84 3.95
CA LEU A 380 5.18 -34.52 2.55
C LEU A 380 6.44 -34.15 1.74
N LEU A 381 7.41 -33.48 2.36
CA LEU A 381 8.65 -33.08 1.68
C LEU A 381 9.80 -34.08 1.91
N GLY A 382 9.76 -34.89 2.98
CA GLY A 382 10.84 -35.80 3.36
C GLY A 382 10.66 -37.26 2.92
N GLU A 383 9.42 -37.74 2.71
CA GLU A 383 9.16 -39.19 2.52
C GLU A 383 8.64 -39.59 1.12
N GLU A 384 8.12 -38.66 0.30
CA GLU A 384 7.59 -39.00 -1.03
C GLU A 384 8.67 -39.15 -2.13
N ARG A 385 8.60 -40.23 -2.92
CA ARG A 385 9.42 -40.44 -4.14
C ARG A 385 8.92 -39.63 -5.35
N LYS A 386 8.32 -38.46 -5.12
CA LYS A 386 7.76 -37.60 -6.16
C LYS A 386 8.55 -36.31 -6.26
N VAL A 387 8.48 -35.67 -7.42
CA VAL A 387 8.90 -34.27 -7.54
C VAL A 387 7.90 -33.42 -6.75
N VAL A 388 8.38 -32.56 -5.86
CA VAL A 388 7.50 -31.66 -5.10
C VAL A 388 7.69 -30.23 -5.60
N VAL A 389 6.60 -29.60 -5.99
CA VAL A 389 6.56 -28.20 -6.42
C VAL A 389 5.90 -27.39 -5.32
N VAL A 390 6.64 -26.47 -4.71
CA VAL A 390 6.15 -25.66 -3.60
C VAL A 390 5.96 -24.22 -4.06
N ALA A 391 4.74 -23.70 -3.89
CA ALA A 391 4.49 -22.26 -3.92
C ALA A 391 4.71 -21.69 -2.52
N SER A 392 5.86 -21.05 -2.29
CA SER A 392 6.06 -20.22 -1.10
C SER A 392 5.35 -18.89 -1.31
N TYR A 393 4.42 -18.54 -0.41
CA TYR A 393 3.57 -17.37 -0.52
C TYR A 393 3.32 -16.72 0.85
N SER A 394 2.80 -15.49 0.83
CA SER A 394 2.31 -14.79 2.02
C SER A 394 0.89 -14.30 1.81
N SER A 395 0.05 -14.48 2.81
CA SER A 395 -1.34 -14.01 2.84
C SER A 395 -1.44 -12.49 2.88
N PHE A 396 -0.36 -11.81 3.27
CA PHE A 396 -0.25 -10.35 3.33
C PHE A 396 0.44 -9.76 2.10
N CYS A 397 0.66 -10.56 1.04
CA CYS A 397 1.34 -10.13 -0.17
C CYS A 397 0.38 -10.11 -1.37
N ASN A 398 0.16 -8.94 -1.98
CA ASN A 398 -0.67 -8.80 -3.18
C ASN A 398 -0.18 -9.71 -4.32
N LYS A 399 1.13 -9.75 -4.57
CA LYS A 399 1.69 -10.61 -5.61
C LYS A 399 1.44 -12.11 -5.33
N SER A 400 1.41 -12.52 -4.06
CA SER A 400 1.15 -13.91 -3.68
C SER A 400 -0.27 -14.33 -4.04
N SER A 401 -1.27 -13.49 -3.74
CA SER A 401 -2.63 -13.90 -4.03
C SER A 401 -2.96 -13.92 -5.53
N SER A 402 -2.49 -12.96 -6.33
CA SER A 402 -2.71 -13.01 -7.79
C SER A 402 -2.02 -14.21 -8.44
N PHE A 403 -0.98 -14.73 -7.79
CA PHE A 403 -0.23 -15.89 -8.23
C PHE A 403 -0.90 -17.24 -7.92
N LEU A 404 -1.57 -17.41 -6.77
CA LEU A 404 -2.11 -18.71 -6.35
C LEU A 404 -3.06 -19.37 -7.38
N PRO A 405 -4.00 -18.66 -8.04
CA PRO A 405 -4.83 -19.24 -9.09
C PRO A 405 -4.01 -19.74 -10.31
N LYS A 406 -2.91 -19.06 -10.65
CA LYS A 406 -2.02 -19.45 -11.75
C LYS A 406 -1.25 -20.73 -11.40
N PHE A 407 -0.79 -20.81 -10.15
CA PHE A 407 -0.17 -22.02 -9.62
C PHE A 407 -1.14 -23.20 -9.61
N LEU A 408 -2.40 -22.99 -9.21
CA LEU A 408 -3.46 -24.00 -9.28
C LEU A 408 -3.72 -24.47 -10.72
N LYS A 409 -3.80 -23.55 -11.69
CA LYS A 409 -3.96 -23.90 -13.11
C LYS A 409 -2.80 -24.76 -13.61
N ALA A 410 -1.57 -24.42 -13.25
CA ALA A 410 -0.40 -25.24 -13.58
C ALA A 410 -0.49 -26.64 -12.93
N ALA A 411 -0.83 -26.71 -11.64
CA ALA A 411 -1.02 -27.98 -10.92
C ALA A 411 -2.07 -28.88 -11.58
N ARG A 412 -3.20 -28.30 -12.00
CA ARG A 412 -4.26 -29.01 -12.74
C ARG A 412 -3.78 -29.55 -14.07
N ALA A 413 -2.96 -28.79 -14.81
CA ALA A 413 -2.40 -29.25 -16.08
C ALA A 413 -1.52 -30.51 -15.90
N PHE A 414 -0.72 -30.57 -14.84
CA PHE A 414 0.06 -31.77 -14.50
C PHE A 414 -0.82 -32.90 -13.95
N ALA A 415 -1.83 -32.59 -13.13
CA ALA A 415 -2.78 -33.57 -12.62
C ALA A 415 -3.58 -34.26 -13.75
N ALA A 416 -3.99 -33.50 -14.78
CA ALA A 416 -4.65 -34.04 -15.97
C ALA A 416 -3.76 -35.01 -16.76
N LYS A 417 -2.45 -34.82 -16.72
CA LYS A 417 -1.45 -35.76 -17.28
C LYS A 417 -1.11 -36.91 -16.34
N LYS A 418 -1.71 -36.97 -15.15
CA LYS A 418 -1.38 -37.92 -14.07
C LYS A 418 0.12 -37.94 -13.75
N ALA A 419 0.76 -36.76 -13.83
CA ALA A 419 2.19 -36.62 -13.58
C ALA A 419 2.52 -36.99 -12.10
N PRO A 420 3.64 -37.67 -11.83
CA PRO A 420 4.06 -38.03 -10.47
C PRO A 420 4.67 -36.82 -9.73
N VAL A 421 3.89 -35.74 -9.63
CA VAL A 421 4.28 -34.46 -9.05
C VAL A 421 3.30 -34.09 -7.94
N LEU A 422 3.82 -33.67 -6.79
CA LEU A 422 3.03 -33.11 -5.71
C LEU A 422 3.12 -31.58 -5.78
N PHE A 423 1.98 -30.91 -5.89
CA PHE A 423 1.91 -29.44 -5.77
C PHE A 423 1.51 -29.06 -4.34
N ALA A 424 2.30 -28.20 -3.71
CA ALA A 424 2.13 -27.82 -2.32
C ALA A 424 2.18 -26.29 -2.13
N LEU A 425 1.47 -25.80 -1.11
CA LEU A 425 1.42 -24.41 -0.71
C LEU A 425 2.14 -24.21 0.62
N ALA A 426 3.06 -23.27 0.70
CA ALA A 426 3.79 -22.93 1.92
C ALA A 426 3.57 -21.47 2.30
N GLU A 427 2.87 -21.20 3.40
CA GLU A 427 2.66 -19.84 3.91
C GLU A 427 3.85 -19.46 4.81
N GLY A 428 4.83 -18.76 4.26
CA GLY A 428 6.10 -18.56 4.97
C GLY A 428 6.11 -17.41 5.99
N LEU A 429 5.04 -16.61 6.09
CA LEU A 429 4.98 -15.49 7.03
C LEU A 429 4.43 -15.91 8.40
N THR A 430 3.36 -16.69 8.39
CA THR A 430 2.57 -17.10 9.56
C THR A 430 2.96 -18.48 10.08
N ASN A 431 3.28 -19.45 9.22
CA ASN A 431 3.65 -20.81 9.68
C ASN A 431 5.11 -20.94 10.13
N ARG A 432 6.02 -20.09 9.63
CA ARG A 432 7.48 -20.10 9.91
C ARG A 432 8.07 -21.52 10.05
N TYR A 433 8.43 -22.12 8.93
CA TYR A 433 8.94 -23.50 8.87
C TYR A 433 10.37 -23.60 9.45
N PRO A 434 10.66 -24.55 10.36
CA PRO A 434 12.00 -24.72 10.91
C PRO A 434 12.95 -25.40 9.90
N ALA A 435 14.26 -25.34 10.17
CA ALA A 435 15.25 -26.13 9.44
C ALA A 435 14.89 -27.64 9.49
N PRO A 436 15.07 -28.41 8.41
CA PRO A 436 15.70 -28.03 7.13
C PRO A 436 14.74 -27.40 6.09
N TYR A 437 13.51 -27.04 6.47
CA TYR A 437 12.46 -26.53 5.57
C TYR A 437 12.35 -25.01 5.54
N ASP A 438 13.34 -24.30 6.09
CA ASP A 438 13.33 -22.84 6.20
C ASP A 438 13.42 -22.14 4.84
N PHE A 439 13.81 -22.85 3.77
CA PHE A 439 13.63 -22.42 2.39
C PHE A 439 12.16 -22.13 2.03
N CYS A 440 11.17 -22.61 2.78
CA CYS A 440 9.77 -22.22 2.60
C CYS A 440 9.47 -20.79 3.10
N ASN A 441 10.36 -20.17 3.88
CA ASN A 441 10.17 -18.86 4.51
C ASN A 441 10.77 -17.69 3.70
N TYR A 442 10.79 -17.76 2.37
CA TYR A 442 11.40 -16.71 1.54
C TYR A 442 10.88 -15.30 1.89
N LYS A 443 11.79 -14.35 2.12
CA LYS A 443 11.42 -12.94 2.36
C LYS A 443 10.81 -12.26 1.11
N SER A 444 11.07 -12.78 -0.09
CA SER A 444 10.67 -12.20 -1.37
C SER A 444 9.52 -12.95 -2.05
N GLN A 445 8.59 -13.49 -1.27
CA GLN A 445 7.40 -14.19 -1.77
C GLN A 445 6.56 -13.37 -2.77
N PRO A 446 5.82 -14.04 -3.68
CA PRO A 446 5.77 -15.49 -3.88
C PRO A 446 6.96 -16.04 -4.68
N ARG A 447 7.24 -17.34 -4.50
CA ARG A 447 8.25 -18.12 -5.24
C ARG A 447 7.73 -19.51 -5.58
N VAL A 448 8.14 -20.02 -6.73
CA VAL A 448 7.95 -21.43 -7.12
C VAL A 448 9.27 -22.14 -6.87
N LEU A 449 9.21 -23.21 -6.10
CA LEU A 449 10.34 -24.05 -5.73
C LEU A 449 10.10 -25.46 -6.25
N VAL A 450 11.15 -26.12 -6.73
CA VAL A 450 11.12 -27.55 -7.05
C VAL A 450 12.08 -28.28 -6.12
N LEU A 451 11.56 -29.33 -5.49
CA LEU A 451 12.36 -30.34 -4.80
C LEU A 451 12.44 -31.55 -5.73
N PRO A 452 13.62 -31.83 -6.31
CA PRO A 452 13.84 -33.02 -7.11
C PRO A 452 13.58 -34.29 -6.30
N SER A 453 13.15 -35.37 -6.96
CA SER A 453 12.95 -36.67 -6.32
C SER A 453 14.27 -37.17 -5.72
N GLY A 454 14.39 -37.26 -4.38
CA GLY A 454 15.62 -37.76 -3.76
C GLY A 454 16.01 -37.34 -2.34
N ARG A 455 15.15 -36.63 -1.57
CA ARG A 455 15.37 -36.33 -0.13
C ARG A 455 16.45 -35.30 0.23
N GLU A 456 16.95 -34.49 -0.70
CA GLU A 456 17.97 -33.49 -0.38
C GLU A 456 17.38 -32.07 -0.43
N THR A 457 17.12 -31.49 0.75
CA THR A 457 16.70 -30.08 0.92
C THR A 457 17.78 -29.08 0.46
N GLU A 458 18.99 -29.56 0.14
CA GLU A 458 20.10 -28.78 -0.41
C GLU A 458 19.99 -28.54 -1.94
N LYS A 459 19.10 -29.26 -2.65
CA LYS A 459 18.91 -29.17 -4.11
C LYS A 459 17.63 -28.43 -4.52
N VAL A 460 17.11 -27.56 -3.66
CA VAL A 460 15.91 -26.78 -3.98
C VAL A 460 16.21 -25.80 -5.12
N GLU A 461 15.51 -25.96 -6.24
CA GLU A 461 15.60 -25.05 -7.38
C GLU A 461 14.50 -23.99 -7.32
N VAL A 462 14.83 -22.75 -7.63
CA VAL A 462 13.91 -21.60 -7.56
C VAL A 462 13.65 -21.08 -8.97
N MET A 463 12.39 -20.83 -9.31
CA MET A 463 12.04 -20.23 -10.59
C MET A 463 12.36 -18.72 -10.60
N ASP A 464 13.13 -18.26 -11.57
CA ASP A 464 13.53 -16.85 -11.75
C ASP A 464 12.67 -16.06 -12.76
N ASP A 465 11.85 -16.77 -13.54
CA ASP A 465 10.95 -16.21 -14.54
C ASP A 465 9.71 -15.53 -13.92
N PHE A 466 8.96 -14.80 -14.76
CA PHE A 466 7.68 -14.24 -14.34
C PHE A 466 6.70 -15.34 -13.94
N LEU A 467 5.89 -15.08 -12.92
CA LEU A 467 4.94 -16.04 -12.34
C LEU A 467 3.66 -16.17 -13.18
N THR A 468 3.83 -16.67 -14.39
CA THR A 468 2.76 -16.95 -15.37
C THR A 468 2.51 -18.46 -15.44
N VAL A 469 1.33 -18.88 -15.89
CA VAL A 469 1.01 -20.31 -16.00
C VAL A 469 1.99 -21.01 -16.94
N PHE A 470 2.32 -20.37 -18.06
CA PHE A 470 3.28 -20.86 -19.04
C PHE A 470 4.66 -21.11 -18.45
N ASN A 471 5.21 -20.12 -17.72
CA ASN A 471 6.54 -20.25 -17.14
C ASN A 471 6.60 -21.30 -16.03
N ILE A 472 5.55 -21.42 -15.20
CA ILE A 472 5.46 -22.47 -14.18
C ILE A 472 5.46 -23.85 -14.85
N VAL A 473 4.63 -24.04 -15.88
CA VAL A 473 4.57 -25.32 -16.62
C VAL A 473 5.91 -25.64 -17.26
N LYS A 474 6.57 -24.67 -17.91
CA LYS A 474 7.90 -24.85 -18.51
C LYS A 474 8.95 -25.23 -17.46
N PHE A 475 8.96 -24.53 -16.33
CA PHE A 475 9.89 -24.79 -15.23
C PHE A 475 9.72 -26.20 -14.67
N VAL A 476 8.49 -26.59 -14.30
CA VAL A 476 8.22 -27.93 -13.75
C VAL A 476 8.45 -29.04 -14.79
N SER A 477 8.20 -28.77 -16.08
CA SER A 477 8.41 -29.74 -17.18
C SER A 477 9.86 -30.21 -17.31
N ASN A 478 10.83 -29.40 -16.87
CA ASN A 478 12.25 -29.78 -16.87
C ASN A 478 12.56 -30.91 -15.86
N HIS A 479 11.69 -31.13 -14.88
CA HIS A 479 11.88 -32.12 -13.81
C HIS A 479 11.00 -33.36 -13.97
N VAL A 480 10.22 -33.46 -15.05
CA VAL A 480 9.37 -34.64 -15.33
C VAL A 480 9.66 -35.22 -16.72
N ALA A 481 9.38 -36.52 -16.88
CA ALA A 481 9.51 -37.21 -18.15
C ALA A 481 8.59 -36.61 -19.23
N GLY A 482 8.99 -36.74 -20.49
CA GLY A 482 8.35 -36.08 -21.63
C GLY A 482 6.84 -36.34 -21.75
N GLU A 483 6.39 -37.55 -21.44
CA GLU A 483 4.98 -37.96 -21.46
C GLU A 483 4.09 -37.20 -20.46
N PHE A 484 4.67 -36.68 -19.38
CA PHE A 484 3.98 -35.94 -18.33
C PHE A 484 3.98 -34.43 -18.53
N ARG A 485 4.61 -33.92 -19.60
CA ARG A 485 4.74 -32.47 -19.87
C ARG A 485 3.44 -31.92 -20.48
N PRO A 486 2.71 -31.04 -19.78
CA PRO A 486 1.53 -30.41 -20.36
C PRO A 486 1.93 -29.27 -21.31
N SER A 487 1.03 -28.94 -22.25
CA SER A 487 1.15 -27.75 -23.10
C SER A 487 0.08 -26.74 -22.68
N VAL A 488 0.50 -25.49 -22.46
CA VAL A 488 -0.38 -24.37 -22.11
C VAL A 488 -0.04 -23.16 -22.99
N PRO A 489 -1.02 -22.30 -23.35
CA PRO A 489 -0.74 -21.07 -24.08
C PRO A 489 0.18 -20.13 -23.29
N GLU A 490 0.98 -19.33 -23.99
CA GLU A 490 1.81 -18.29 -23.38
C GLU A 490 0.92 -17.16 -22.84
N ASP A 491 1.09 -16.83 -21.55
CA ASP A 491 0.36 -15.78 -20.85
C ASP A 491 1.29 -14.65 -20.39
N LEU A 492 0.83 -13.41 -20.51
CA LEU A 492 1.60 -12.21 -20.16
C LEU A 492 1.58 -11.98 -18.64
N PRO A 493 2.67 -11.42 -18.06
CA PRO A 493 2.67 -11.01 -16.66
C PRO A 493 1.61 -9.93 -16.40
N GLU A 494 0.81 -10.13 -15.36
CA GLU A 494 -0.09 -9.10 -14.84
C GLU A 494 0.71 -7.93 -14.27
N VAL A 495 0.18 -6.72 -14.46
CA VAL A 495 0.74 -5.49 -13.92
C VAL A 495 -0.32 -4.77 -13.08
N MET A 496 0.10 -4.14 -11.98
CA MET A 496 -0.72 -3.14 -11.31
C MET A 496 -0.85 -1.93 -12.24
N SER A 497 -2.06 -1.40 -12.38
CA SER A 497 -2.32 -0.24 -13.21
C SER A 497 -3.45 0.57 -12.59
N GLN A 498 -3.23 1.88 -12.46
CA GLN A 498 -4.32 2.83 -12.28
C GLN A 498 -5.27 2.79 -13.49
N ALA A 499 -6.48 3.33 -13.29
CA ALA A 499 -7.41 3.52 -14.40
C ALA A 499 -6.76 4.38 -15.48
N VAL A 500 -6.99 4.01 -16.73
CA VAL A 500 -6.51 4.81 -17.86
C VAL A 500 -7.17 6.20 -17.77
N PRO A 501 -6.38 7.29 -17.72
CA PRO A 501 -6.93 8.64 -17.58
C PRO A 501 -7.83 8.95 -18.78
N ALA A 502 -9.04 9.45 -18.50
CA ALA A 502 -9.99 9.85 -19.55
C ALA A 502 -9.45 11.01 -20.41
N ASP A 503 -8.67 11.90 -19.80
CA ASP A 503 -7.94 12.98 -20.47
C ASP A 503 -6.44 12.86 -20.19
N ASN A 504 -5.64 12.78 -21.25
CA ASN A 504 -4.19 12.75 -21.21
C ASN A 504 -3.57 13.85 -22.10
N SER A 505 -4.28 14.98 -22.25
CA SER A 505 -3.89 16.09 -23.14
C SER A 505 -2.76 16.97 -22.59
N LYS A 506 -2.55 16.99 -21.27
CA LYS A 506 -1.54 17.84 -20.61
C LYS A 506 -0.10 17.61 -21.15
N PRO A 507 0.81 18.59 -21.00
CA PRO A 507 2.20 18.47 -21.47
C PRO A 507 2.94 17.28 -20.87
N VAL A 508 2.77 17.01 -19.57
CA VAL A 508 3.24 15.77 -18.94
C VAL A 508 2.17 14.69 -19.14
N LYS A 509 2.50 13.66 -19.91
CA LYS A 509 1.63 12.50 -20.13
C LYS A 509 1.60 11.61 -18.91
N VAL A 510 0.41 11.15 -18.53
CA VAL A 510 0.24 10.15 -17.47
C VAL A 510 0.35 8.77 -18.09
N VAL A 511 1.28 7.95 -17.57
CA VAL A 511 1.47 6.56 -17.93
C VAL A 511 0.95 5.71 -16.77
N VAL A 512 0.08 4.75 -17.09
CA VAL A 512 -0.36 3.70 -16.16
C VAL A 512 0.15 2.34 -16.65
N GLY A 513 0.13 1.33 -15.79
CA GLY A 513 0.67 -0.01 -16.12
C GLY A 513 0.14 -0.57 -17.44
N ASN A 514 -1.14 -0.37 -17.75
CA ASN A 514 -1.77 -0.86 -18.97
C ASN A 514 -1.47 -0.04 -20.24
N THR A 515 -1.02 1.21 -20.10
CA THR A 515 -0.60 2.06 -21.22
C THR A 515 0.91 2.17 -21.33
N PHE A 516 1.66 1.44 -20.48
CA PHE A 516 3.11 1.52 -20.40
C PHE A 516 3.74 1.26 -21.77
N ASP A 517 3.49 0.08 -22.35
CA ASP A 517 4.10 -0.29 -23.62
C ASP A 517 3.69 0.65 -24.76
N SER A 518 2.42 1.06 -24.82
CA SER A 518 1.92 1.94 -25.89
C SER A 518 2.47 3.37 -25.84
N ILE A 519 2.86 3.86 -24.66
CA ILE A 519 3.38 5.24 -24.49
C ILE A 519 4.91 5.24 -24.41
N VAL A 520 5.50 4.27 -23.71
CA VAL A 520 6.94 4.23 -23.41
C VAL A 520 7.75 3.63 -24.56
N PHE A 521 7.19 2.70 -25.33
CA PHE A 521 7.84 2.11 -26.51
C PHE A 521 7.28 2.68 -27.81
N ASP A 522 7.18 4.01 -27.86
CA ASP A 522 6.81 4.71 -29.08
C ASP A 522 7.89 4.48 -30.15
N LYS A 523 7.47 4.23 -31.39
CA LYS A 523 8.37 3.96 -32.51
C LYS A 523 8.98 5.22 -33.11
N GLU A 524 8.35 6.37 -32.90
CA GLU A 524 8.67 7.65 -33.53
C GLU A 524 9.21 8.66 -32.52
N LYS A 525 8.78 8.58 -31.26
CA LYS A 525 9.13 9.55 -30.22
C LYS A 525 10.02 8.96 -29.13
N ASP A 526 10.99 9.75 -28.70
CA ASP A 526 11.71 9.51 -27.46
C ASP A 526 10.79 9.79 -26.26
N VAL A 527 11.04 9.14 -25.13
CA VAL A 527 10.23 9.28 -23.92
C VAL A 527 11.12 9.58 -22.72
N LEU A 528 10.91 10.72 -22.07
CA LEU A 528 11.44 11.02 -20.75
C LEU A 528 10.36 10.68 -19.72
N LEU A 529 10.57 9.63 -18.93
CA LEU A 529 9.62 9.09 -17.97
C LEU A 529 10.09 9.34 -16.53
N GLU A 530 9.29 10.08 -15.74
CA GLU A 530 9.42 10.15 -14.29
C GLU A 530 8.57 9.06 -13.61
N ILE A 531 9.19 8.24 -12.78
CA ILE A 531 8.50 7.36 -11.85
C ILE A 531 8.52 8.01 -10.47
N TYR A 532 7.33 8.36 -9.96
CA TYR A 532 7.17 9.12 -8.72
C TYR A 532 6.32 8.39 -7.68
N ALA A 533 6.31 8.91 -6.45
CA ALA A 533 5.39 8.52 -5.38
C ALA A 533 4.75 9.78 -4.77
N PRO A 534 3.43 9.83 -4.54
CA PRO A 534 2.73 11.04 -4.06
C PRO A 534 3.25 11.57 -2.72
N TRP A 535 3.66 10.67 -1.81
CA TRP A 535 4.18 11.03 -0.49
C TRP A 535 5.66 11.44 -0.50
N CYS A 536 6.37 11.28 -1.62
CA CYS A 536 7.82 11.53 -1.68
C CYS A 536 8.13 13.03 -1.78
N GLY A 537 8.77 13.59 -0.75
CA GLY A 537 9.17 15.00 -0.73
C GLY A 537 10.10 15.39 -1.89
N HIS A 538 10.96 14.49 -2.35
CA HIS A 538 11.82 14.75 -3.53
C HIS A 538 11.02 14.85 -4.83
N CYS A 539 9.97 14.03 -4.99
CA CYS A 539 9.05 14.12 -6.14
C CYS A 539 8.25 15.42 -6.09
N LYS A 540 7.70 15.77 -4.93
CA LYS A 540 6.97 17.03 -4.73
C LYS A 540 7.82 18.25 -5.11
N ASN A 541 9.10 18.26 -4.73
CA ASN A 541 10.05 19.33 -5.08
C ASN A 541 10.44 19.35 -6.57
N LEU A 542 10.50 18.18 -7.22
CA LEU A 542 10.86 18.06 -8.64
C LEU A 542 9.72 18.48 -9.57
N LYS A 543 8.48 18.15 -9.20
CA LYS A 543 7.26 18.37 -9.98
C LYS A 543 7.16 19.72 -10.71
N PRO A 544 7.34 20.90 -10.06
CA PRO A 544 7.21 22.17 -10.77
C PRO A 544 8.24 22.34 -11.89
N LEU A 545 9.47 21.85 -11.70
CA LEU A 545 10.54 21.92 -12.69
C LEU A 545 10.28 20.95 -13.85
N TYR A 546 9.77 19.76 -13.55
CA TYR A 546 9.47 18.73 -14.55
C TYR A 546 8.27 19.13 -15.42
N GLU A 547 7.21 19.68 -14.81
CA GLU A 547 6.05 20.21 -15.51
C GLU A 547 6.41 21.42 -16.38
N GLU A 548 7.28 22.31 -15.91
CA GLU A 548 7.76 23.44 -16.71
C GLU A 548 8.63 22.98 -17.89
N PHE A 549 9.54 22.02 -17.69
CA PHE A 549 10.31 21.42 -18.78
C PHE A 549 9.39 20.79 -19.85
N ALA A 550 8.38 20.04 -19.42
CA ALA A 550 7.39 19.45 -20.34
C ALA A 550 6.60 20.51 -21.10
N ARG A 551 6.23 21.62 -20.43
CA ARG A 551 5.57 22.76 -21.07
C ARG A 551 6.46 23.36 -22.16
N LEU A 552 7.73 23.65 -21.86
CA LEU A 552 8.69 24.18 -22.84
C LEU A 552 8.88 23.20 -24.02
N ALA A 553 9.04 21.90 -23.74
CA ALA A 553 9.15 20.88 -24.78
C ALA A 553 7.90 20.82 -25.68
N SER A 554 6.70 20.95 -25.10
CA SER A 554 5.44 20.94 -25.86
C SER A 554 5.27 22.13 -26.80
N LEU A 555 5.93 23.26 -26.51
CA LEU A 555 5.91 24.47 -27.34
C LEU A 555 7.00 24.47 -28.42
N SER A 556 7.98 23.57 -28.34
CA SER A 556 9.07 23.48 -29.31
C SER A 556 8.58 22.83 -30.63
N PRO A 557 8.89 23.41 -31.81
CA PRO A 557 8.58 22.82 -33.10
C PRO A 557 9.25 21.47 -33.36
N THR A 558 10.41 21.21 -32.73
CA THR A 558 11.15 19.96 -32.85
C THR A 558 10.71 18.98 -31.77
N ALA A 559 10.82 19.36 -30.50
CA ALA A 559 10.57 18.45 -29.38
C ALA A 559 9.11 17.98 -29.29
N SER A 560 8.12 18.82 -29.62
CA SER A 560 6.71 18.41 -29.59
C SER A 560 6.38 17.23 -30.53
N LYS A 561 7.19 17.03 -31.57
CA LYS A 561 7.04 15.94 -32.55
C LYS A 561 7.84 14.70 -32.20
N SER A 562 8.96 14.84 -31.47
CA SER A 562 9.92 13.76 -31.25
C SER A 562 10.15 13.38 -29.79
N LEU A 563 9.57 14.10 -28.82
CA LEU A 563 9.72 13.84 -27.38
C LEU A 563 8.38 13.80 -26.65
N VAL A 564 8.18 12.77 -25.85
CA VAL A 564 7.11 12.67 -24.87
C VAL A 564 7.72 12.82 -23.47
N VAL A 565 7.26 13.82 -22.71
CA VAL A 565 7.56 13.92 -21.29
C VAL A 565 6.40 13.29 -20.52
N ALA A 566 6.70 12.32 -19.68
CA ALA A 566 5.71 11.45 -19.07
C ALA A 566 5.99 11.21 -17.59
N LYS A 567 4.94 10.89 -16.84
CA LYS A 567 5.05 10.45 -15.44
C LYS A 567 4.20 9.22 -15.17
N MET A 568 4.68 8.37 -14.29
CA MET A 568 3.99 7.19 -13.78
C MET A 568 4.05 7.17 -12.25
N ASP A 569 2.91 7.03 -11.59
CA ASP A 569 2.88 6.77 -10.16
C ASP A 569 3.35 5.32 -9.92
N GLY A 570 4.58 5.17 -9.47
CA GLY A 570 5.16 3.84 -9.23
C GLY A 570 4.69 3.19 -7.93
N THR A 571 3.77 3.81 -7.18
CA THR A 571 3.13 3.19 -6.00
C THR A 571 1.87 2.41 -6.36
N GLU A 572 1.20 2.83 -7.44
CA GLU A 572 -0.07 2.25 -7.92
C GLU A 572 0.07 1.59 -9.30
N ASN A 573 1.26 1.64 -9.92
CA ASN A 573 1.54 1.03 -11.21
C ASN A 573 2.81 0.18 -11.18
N THR A 574 2.84 -0.87 -12.00
CA THR A 574 4.04 -1.67 -12.27
C THR A 574 4.24 -1.87 -13.76
N THR A 575 5.44 -2.31 -14.15
CA THR A 575 5.76 -2.69 -15.52
C THR A 575 6.14 -4.17 -15.60
N ARG A 576 5.83 -4.81 -16.73
CA ARG A 576 6.25 -6.18 -17.04
C ARG A 576 7.70 -6.27 -17.51
N HIS A 577 8.41 -5.15 -17.62
CA HIS A 577 9.77 -5.07 -18.15
C HIS A 577 10.79 -4.92 -17.02
N LYS A 578 11.58 -5.97 -16.75
CA LYS A 578 12.59 -5.96 -15.66
C LYS A 578 13.58 -4.79 -15.79
N ALA A 579 13.94 -4.39 -17.01
CA ALA A 579 14.85 -3.26 -17.27
C ALA A 579 14.34 -1.91 -16.72
N PHE A 580 13.03 -1.78 -16.51
CA PHE A 580 12.38 -0.57 -16.00
C PHE A 580 12.08 -0.64 -14.50
N SER A 581 12.66 -1.59 -13.75
CA SER A 581 12.47 -1.65 -12.30
C SER A 581 13.09 -0.44 -11.59
N TRP A 582 12.40 0.09 -10.58
CA TRP A 582 12.89 1.18 -9.73
C TRP A 582 12.96 0.75 -8.26
N SER A 583 13.90 1.33 -7.52
CA SER A 583 14.07 1.09 -6.07
C SER A 583 13.97 2.37 -5.23
N SER A 584 13.81 3.54 -5.87
CA SER A 584 13.70 4.83 -5.19
C SER A 584 12.90 5.83 -6.03
N TYR A 585 12.45 6.91 -5.39
CA TYR A 585 11.68 7.97 -6.04
C TYR A 585 12.35 9.35 -5.83
N PRO A 586 12.35 10.25 -6.82
CA PRO A 586 11.97 10.01 -8.21
C PRO A 586 13.04 9.21 -8.95
N THR A 587 12.62 8.25 -9.78
CA THR A 587 13.46 7.60 -10.79
C THR A 587 13.10 8.18 -12.15
N ILE A 588 14.08 8.66 -12.92
CA ILE A 588 13.84 9.24 -14.25
C ILE A 588 14.57 8.39 -15.28
N LEU A 589 13.85 7.96 -16.30
CA LEU A 589 14.34 7.09 -17.38
C LEU A 589 14.11 7.77 -18.72
N PHE A 590 15.04 7.60 -19.64
CA PHE A 590 14.89 8.03 -21.02
C PHE A 590 14.87 6.83 -21.95
N VAL A 591 13.90 6.78 -22.85
CA VAL A 591 13.72 5.69 -23.81
C VAL A 591 13.78 6.29 -25.20
N ARG A 592 14.64 5.73 -26.05
CA ARG A 592 14.75 6.17 -27.44
C ARG A 592 13.58 5.65 -28.27
N ALA A 593 13.19 6.39 -29.30
CA ALA A 593 12.24 5.95 -30.31
C ALA A 593 12.61 4.56 -30.85
N GLY A 594 11.67 3.60 -30.79
CA GLY A 594 11.88 2.22 -31.22
C GLY A 594 12.76 1.35 -30.31
N SER A 595 13.21 1.84 -29.15
CA SER A 595 14.02 1.10 -28.18
C SER A 595 13.17 0.58 -27.02
N HIS A 596 13.51 -0.60 -26.49
CA HIS A 596 12.96 -1.12 -25.23
C HIS A 596 13.96 -0.98 -24.06
N THR A 597 15.09 -0.34 -24.28
CA THR A 597 16.15 -0.19 -23.27
C THR A 597 16.09 1.21 -22.64
N PRO A 598 15.87 1.32 -21.32
CA PRO A 598 15.91 2.60 -20.64
C PRO A 598 17.34 3.07 -20.39
N ILE A 599 17.53 4.38 -20.46
CA ILE A 599 18.75 5.09 -20.08
C ILE A 599 18.44 5.87 -18.79
N PRO A 600 19.00 5.47 -17.63
CA PRO A 600 18.79 6.21 -16.39
C PRO A 600 19.29 7.65 -16.49
N PHE A 601 18.49 8.60 -16.01
CA PHE A 601 18.86 10.01 -15.98
C PHE A 601 20.07 10.24 -15.07
N SER A 602 21.05 10.98 -15.59
CA SER A 602 22.24 11.44 -14.86
C SER A 602 22.44 12.92 -15.15
N GLY A 603 22.28 13.75 -14.12
CA GLY A 603 22.41 15.20 -14.23
C GLY A 603 21.72 15.95 -13.09
N PRO A 604 21.83 17.29 -13.08
CA PRO A 604 21.08 18.11 -12.12
C PRO A 604 19.58 18.06 -12.43
N ARG A 605 18.75 17.99 -11.39
CA ARG A 605 17.28 18.00 -11.51
C ARG A 605 16.75 19.42 -11.73
N THR A 606 17.19 20.05 -12.82
CA THR A 606 16.83 21.40 -13.26
C THR A 606 16.36 21.36 -14.72
N ILE A 607 15.67 22.41 -15.19
CA ILE A 607 15.23 22.53 -16.59
C ILE A 607 16.42 22.33 -17.55
N ARG A 608 17.55 22.97 -17.26
CA ARG A 608 18.79 22.81 -18.06
C ARG A 608 19.31 21.38 -18.02
N GLY A 609 19.36 20.74 -16.84
CA GLY A 609 19.83 19.36 -16.72
C GLY A 609 18.98 18.36 -17.51
N PHE A 610 17.65 18.54 -17.52
CA PHE A 610 16.76 17.73 -18.37
C PHE A 610 17.02 17.97 -19.85
N TYR A 611 17.17 19.23 -20.26
CA TYR A 611 17.48 19.58 -21.64
C TYR A 611 18.79 18.94 -22.11
N ASP A 612 19.88 19.12 -21.36
CA ASP A 612 21.20 18.60 -21.72
C ASP A 612 21.19 17.08 -21.84
N PHE A 613 20.52 16.40 -20.91
CA PHE A 613 20.40 14.96 -20.94
C PHE A 613 19.59 14.48 -22.14
N VAL A 614 18.45 15.11 -22.43
CA VAL A 614 17.61 14.76 -23.58
C VAL A 614 18.38 14.98 -24.88
N VAL A 615 18.99 16.15 -25.09
CA VAL A 615 19.75 16.46 -26.30
C VAL A 615 20.90 15.47 -26.52
N LYS A 616 21.57 15.05 -25.44
CA LYS A 616 22.67 14.07 -25.51
C LYS A 616 22.21 12.68 -25.98
N HIS A 617 20.99 12.27 -25.65
CA HIS A 617 20.52 10.91 -25.85
C HIS A 617 19.42 10.77 -26.92
N ALA A 618 18.88 11.89 -27.41
CA ALA A 618 17.76 11.92 -28.34
C ALA A 618 18.08 11.23 -29.67
N SER A 619 17.07 10.58 -30.22
CA SER A 619 17.12 9.93 -31.54
C SER A 619 16.96 10.95 -32.67
N HIS A 620 16.42 12.13 -32.35
CA HIS A 620 16.18 13.23 -33.28
C HIS A 620 16.73 14.54 -32.70
N PRO A 621 17.08 15.55 -33.53
CA PRO A 621 17.46 16.87 -33.03
C PRO A 621 16.37 17.50 -32.17
N ILE A 622 16.73 17.89 -30.94
CA ILE A 622 15.86 18.57 -29.98
C ILE A 622 16.40 19.98 -29.76
N ASP A 623 15.54 20.98 -29.93
CA ASP A 623 15.83 22.37 -29.60
C ASP A 623 14.64 22.96 -28.85
N ILE A 624 14.87 23.49 -27.65
CA ILE A 624 13.82 23.97 -26.76
C ILE A 624 14.17 25.39 -26.32
N ALA A 625 13.36 26.36 -26.77
CA ALA A 625 13.49 27.75 -26.35
C ALA A 625 13.10 27.93 -24.87
N GLY A 626 13.68 28.95 -24.21
CA GLY A 626 13.39 29.26 -22.80
C GLY A 626 14.10 28.36 -21.79
N VAL A 627 14.95 27.43 -22.25
CA VAL A 627 15.87 26.71 -21.37
C VAL A 627 16.93 27.69 -20.85
N PRO A 628 17.17 27.74 -19.52
CA PRO A 628 18.23 28.58 -18.96
C PRO A 628 19.59 28.28 -19.64
N PRO A 629 20.49 29.27 -19.77
CA PRO A 629 21.84 29.01 -20.28
C PRO A 629 22.56 27.99 -19.40
N PRO A 630 23.58 27.27 -19.92
CA PRO A 630 24.45 26.45 -19.08
C PRO A 630 24.97 27.29 -17.92
N GLU A 631 24.89 26.77 -16.70
CA GLU A 631 25.50 27.45 -15.56
C GLU A 631 26.99 27.61 -15.82
N VAL A 632 27.48 28.85 -15.76
CA VAL A 632 28.92 29.15 -15.88
C VAL A 632 29.66 28.40 -14.77
N ASP A 633 30.74 27.71 -15.12
CA ASP A 633 31.58 27.05 -14.12
C ASP A 633 32.26 28.12 -13.25
N VAL A 634 31.73 28.30 -12.04
CA VAL A 634 32.26 29.24 -11.05
C VAL A 634 33.62 28.81 -10.49
N PHE A 635 34.07 27.59 -10.79
CA PHE A 635 35.35 27.05 -10.33
C PHE A 635 36.47 27.19 -11.37
N SER A 636 36.16 27.43 -12.65
CA SER A 636 37.14 27.59 -13.74
C SER A 636 37.76 28.98 -13.85
N GLY A 637 37.39 29.91 -12.96
CA GLY A 637 37.93 31.28 -12.91
C GLY A 637 39.22 31.42 -12.09
N PRO A 638 39.89 32.60 -12.14
CA PRO A 638 41.04 32.88 -11.28
C PRO A 638 40.73 32.69 -9.79
N THR A 639 41.55 31.91 -9.11
CA THR A 639 41.38 31.55 -7.69
C THR A 639 42.48 32.15 -6.82
N ALA A 640 42.12 32.67 -5.65
CA ALA A 640 43.09 33.04 -4.62
C ALA A 640 43.41 31.87 -3.66
N ALA A 641 42.55 30.85 -3.63
CA ALA A 641 42.80 29.63 -2.88
C ALA A 641 43.80 28.72 -3.60
N THR A 642 44.66 28.05 -2.84
CA THR A 642 45.60 27.04 -3.34
C THR A 642 44.82 25.83 -3.85
N VAL A 643 45.05 25.44 -5.10
CA VAL A 643 44.40 24.26 -5.69
C VAL A 643 45.11 22.99 -5.23
N VAL A 644 44.33 22.08 -4.66
CA VAL A 644 44.79 20.79 -4.14
C VAL A 644 44.34 19.67 -5.07
N ASN A 645 45.23 18.70 -5.29
CA ASN A 645 45.01 17.49 -6.05
C ASN A 645 45.79 16.33 -5.41
N SER A 646 45.64 15.13 -5.96
CA SER A 646 46.28 13.91 -5.40
C SER A 646 47.80 14.02 -5.28
N SER A 647 48.48 14.83 -6.11
CA SER A 647 49.93 14.94 -6.09
C SER A 647 50.48 15.91 -5.05
N ASN A 648 49.68 16.87 -4.58
CA ASN A 648 50.14 17.90 -3.64
C ASN A 648 49.42 17.88 -2.28
N PHE A 649 48.37 17.05 -2.15
CA PHE A 649 47.56 16.95 -0.94
C PHE A 649 48.39 16.75 0.33
N ASP A 650 49.23 15.71 0.37
CA ASP A 650 50.01 15.38 1.57
C ASP A 650 51.00 16.47 1.95
N ALA A 651 51.60 17.15 0.96
CA ALA A 651 52.53 18.24 1.19
C ALA A 651 51.85 19.48 1.80
N ILE A 652 50.59 19.73 1.40
CA ILE A 652 49.81 20.88 1.89
C ILE A 652 49.27 20.58 3.29
N VAL A 653 48.66 19.42 3.49
CA VAL A 653 48.01 19.01 4.75
C VAL A 653 49.02 18.79 5.87
N ASN A 654 50.22 18.27 5.56
CA ASN A 654 51.29 18.05 6.55
C ASN A 654 52.29 19.21 6.65
N GLY A 655 51.94 20.39 6.11
CA GLY A 655 52.78 21.57 6.10
C GLY A 655 52.97 22.23 7.48
N LYS A 656 53.72 23.36 7.48
CA LYS A 656 54.02 24.15 8.70
C LYS A 656 52.91 25.15 9.08
N LYS A 657 51.82 25.21 8.31
CA LYS A 657 50.70 26.13 8.48
C LYS A 657 49.42 25.33 8.72
N ASP A 658 48.45 25.95 9.38
CA ASP A 658 47.09 25.41 9.42
C ASP A 658 46.49 25.45 8.01
N VAL A 659 45.55 24.57 7.69
CA VAL A 659 44.92 24.49 6.37
C VAL A 659 43.40 24.58 6.53
N LEU A 660 42.77 25.51 5.82
CA LEU A 660 41.33 25.49 5.56
C LEU A 660 41.13 24.96 4.15
N LEU A 661 40.56 23.76 4.02
CA LEU A 661 40.37 23.07 2.75
C LEU A 661 38.88 22.91 2.44
N GLU A 662 38.42 23.52 1.36
CA GLU A 662 37.11 23.23 0.76
C GLU A 662 37.26 22.06 -0.22
N VAL A 663 36.43 21.04 -0.04
CA VAL A 663 36.23 19.98 -1.01
C VAL A 663 34.90 20.19 -1.70
N TYR A 664 34.93 20.46 -3.00
CA TYR A 664 33.75 20.79 -3.79
C TYR A 664 33.50 19.75 -4.90
N ALA A 665 32.30 19.84 -5.50
CA ALA A 665 31.96 19.15 -6.73
C ALA A 665 31.39 20.17 -7.73
N PRO A 666 31.84 20.21 -9.00
CA PRO A 666 31.43 21.22 -9.98
C PRO A 666 29.91 21.27 -10.24
N TRP A 667 29.21 20.15 -10.05
CA TRP A 667 27.75 20.05 -10.20
C TRP A 667 26.97 20.39 -8.91
N CYS A 668 27.64 20.61 -7.78
CA CYS A 668 26.97 20.85 -6.51
C CYS A 668 26.53 22.31 -6.35
N GLY A 669 25.21 22.54 -6.34
CA GLY A 669 24.65 23.88 -6.15
C GLY A 669 24.99 24.54 -4.81
N HIS A 670 25.27 23.77 -3.75
CA HIS A 670 25.74 24.32 -2.48
C HIS A 670 27.19 24.83 -2.58
N CYS A 671 28.07 24.08 -3.27
CA CYS A 671 29.44 24.53 -3.55
C CYS A 671 29.43 25.82 -4.39
N LYS A 672 28.59 25.87 -5.44
CA LYS A 672 28.48 27.06 -6.29
C LYS A 672 28.07 28.32 -5.52
N ARG A 673 27.22 28.17 -4.50
CA ARG A 673 26.82 29.28 -3.61
C ARG A 673 27.91 29.68 -2.63
N LEU A 674 28.73 28.74 -2.16
CA LEU A 674 29.84 28.99 -1.24
C LEU A 674 31.03 29.65 -1.96
N GLN A 675 31.29 29.27 -3.21
CA GLN A 675 32.48 29.65 -3.97
C GLN A 675 32.77 31.17 -3.96
N PRO A 676 31.81 32.10 -4.15
CA PRO A 676 32.11 33.53 -4.09
C PRO A 676 32.64 33.98 -2.71
N GLU A 677 32.05 33.48 -1.63
CA GLU A 677 32.44 33.81 -0.25
C GLU A 677 33.78 33.16 0.10
N TYR A 678 34.01 31.93 -0.34
CA TYR A 678 35.27 31.22 -0.11
C TYR A 678 36.44 31.90 -0.83
N GLU A 679 36.25 32.35 -2.08
CA GLU A 679 37.25 33.14 -2.81
C GLU A 679 37.47 34.52 -2.20
N LEU A 680 36.43 35.17 -1.67
CA LEU A 680 36.56 36.44 -0.94
C LEU A 680 37.41 36.26 0.32
N PHE A 681 37.15 35.19 1.09
CA PHE A 681 37.97 34.81 2.25
C PHE A 681 39.41 34.51 1.85
N ALA A 682 39.64 33.71 0.79
CA ALA A 682 40.98 33.41 0.30
C ALA A 682 41.75 34.69 -0.09
N LYS A 683 41.10 35.63 -0.78
CA LYS A 683 41.67 36.95 -1.12
C LYS A 683 42.01 37.77 0.11
N ALA A 684 41.14 37.77 1.13
CA ALA A 684 41.40 38.47 2.39
C ALA A 684 42.57 37.85 3.16
N ALA A 685 42.65 36.51 3.21
CA ALA A 685 43.73 35.77 3.83
C ALA A 685 45.09 36.07 3.15
N VAL A 686 45.11 36.14 1.82
CA VAL A 686 46.30 36.56 1.06
C VAL A 686 46.70 38.00 1.37
N LYS A 687 45.81 38.89 1.81
CA LYS A 687 46.17 40.27 2.18
C LYS A 687 46.62 40.44 3.63
N SER A 688 46.41 39.44 4.48
CA SER A 688 46.73 39.50 5.91
C SER A 688 48.11 38.89 6.18
N PRO A 689 49.11 39.64 6.69
CA PRO A 689 50.43 39.09 7.01
C PRO A 689 50.37 37.93 8.01
N THR A 690 49.47 38.03 9.00
CA THR A 690 49.28 36.98 10.01
C THR A 690 48.69 35.72 9.38
N ALA A 691 47.68 35.83 8.52
CA ALA A 691 47.11 34.68 7.84
C ALA A 691 48.12 34.07 6.86
N GLN A 692 48.85 34.88 6.09
CA GLN A 692 49.92 34.40 5.24
C GLN A 692 50.99 33.63 6.03
N ALA A 693 51.32 34.04 7.24
CA ALA A 693 52.32 33.36 8.07
C ALA A 693 51.83 32.00 8.61
N HIS A 694 50.51 31.84 8.83
CA HIS A 694 49.98 30.74 9.62
C HIS A 694 48.92 29.86 8.95
N LEU A 695 48.30 30.28 7.85
CA LEU A 695 47.16 29.62 7.22
C LEU A 695 47.39 29.41 5.71
N VAL A 696 46.95 28.25 5.21
CA VAL A 696 46.75 27.97 3.80
C VAL A 696 45.24 27.85 3.56
N VAL A 697 44.69 28.72 2.72
CA VAL A 697 43.32 28.57 2.22
C VAL A 697 43.38 27.80 0.92
N ALA A 698 42.74 26.65 0.89
CA ALA A 698 42.89 25.65 -0.16
C ALA A 698 41.53 25.16 -0.66
N LYS A 699 41.48 24.70 -1.91
CA LYS A 699 40.29 24.08 -2.51
C LYS A 699 40.66 22.85 -3.34
N MET A 700 39.78 21.85 -3.36
CA MET A 700 39.96 20.57 -4.04
C MET A 700 38.68 20.13 -4.74
N ASP A 701 38.76 19.72 -6.00
CA ASP A 701 37.68 19.01 -6.66
C ASP A 701 37.67 17.56 -6.18
N GLY A 702 36.69 17.21 -5.34
CA GLY A 702 36.53 15.86 -4.79
C GLY A 702 35.88 14.86 -5.74
N THR A 703 35.48 15.29 -6.95
CA THR A 703 35.02 14.38 -8.01
C THR A 703 36.18 13.81 -8.81
N GLU A 704 37.29 14.55 -8.91
CA GLU A 704 38.50 14.14 -9.62
C GLU A 704 39.62 13.65 -8.67
N THR A 705 39.63 14.12 -7.42
CA THR A 705 40.69 13.81 -6.45
C THR A 705 40.25 12.71 -5.49
N ARG A 706 40.86 11.52 -5.60
CA ARG A 706 40.64 10.40 -4.65
C ARG A 706 41.73 10.40 -3.58
N LEU A 707 41.32 10.56 -2.32
CA LEU A 707 42.21 10.46 -1.16
C LEU A 707 42.21 9.03 -0.61
N SER A 708 43.39 8.51 -0.31
CA SER A 708 43.57 7.16 0.28
C SER A 708 43.48 7.16 1.80
N ASN A 709 43.60 8.33 2.45
CA ASN A 709 43.59 8.45 3.90
C ASN A 709 42.15 8.36 4.47
N PRO A 710 41.84 7.38 5.34
CA PRO A 710 40.49 7.19 5.90
C PRO A 710 40.02 8.33 6.81
N ASP A 711 40.93 9.15 7.35
CA ASP A 711 40.56 10.33 8.16
C ASP A 711 39.93 11.44 7.30
N PHE A 712 40.14 11.41 5.98
CA PHE A 712 39.64 12.41 5.02
C PHE A 712 38.47 11.84 4.18
N LYS A 713 37.44 11.36 4.86
CA LYS A 713 36.26 10.77 4.22
C LYS A 713 35.23 11.83 3.82
N VAL A 714 35.13 12.08 2.51
CA VAL A 714 34.07 12.95 1.94
C VAL A 714 32.75 12.18 1.93
N THR A 715 31.75 12.67 2.66
CA THR A 715 30.38 12.09 2.68
C THR A 715 29.34 12.96 1.97
N GLY A 716 29.73 14.18 1.55
CA GLY A 716 28.90 15.12 0.82
C GLY A 716 29.68 16.36 0.40
N PHE A 717 29.03 17.27 -0.35
CA PHE A 717 29.63 18.49 -0.87
C PHE A 717 28.75 19.72 -0.55
N PRO A 718 29.33 20.89 -0.23
CA PRO A 718 30.74 21.10 0.08
C PRO A 718 31.11 20.42 1.41
N THR A 719 32.36 19.95 1.52
CA THR A 719 32.97 19.61 2.81
C THR A 719 34.05 20.64 3.09
N ILE A 720 34.07 21.23 4.29
CA ILE A 720 35.15 22.13 4.71
C ILE A 720 35.89 21.45 5.85
N TRP A 721 37.20 21.33 5.69
CA TRP A 721 38.09 20.80 6.73
C TRP A 721 39.02 21.88 7.23
N PHE A 722 39.16 21.96 8.55
CA PHE A 722 40.24 22.70 9.17
C PHE A 722 41.28 21.70 9.70
N ILE A 723 42.50 21.79 9.18
CA ILE A 723 43.61 20.92 9.58
C ILE A 723 44.60 21.77 10.35
N LYS A 724 44.77 21.48 11.64
CA LYS A 724 45.76 22.15 12.47
C LYS A 724 47.17 21.69 12.07
N LYS A 725 48.13 22.61 12.00
CA LYS A 725 49.54 22.30 11.69
C LYS A 725 50.05 21.15 12.57
N GLY A 726 50.67 20.16 11.94
CA GLY A 726 51.20 18.97 12.62
C GLY A 726 50.17 17.95 13.10
N SER A 727 48.86 18.17 12.89
CA SER A 727 47.84 17.17 13.25
C SER A 727 47.66 16.08 12.19
N GLY A 728 47.87 16.41 10.91
CA GLY A 728 47.68 15.49 9.78
C GLY A 728 46.23 14.99 9.61
N LYS A 729 45.27 15.55 10.34
CA LYS A 729 43.87 15.11 10.40
C LYS A 729 42.92 16.31 10.35
N PRO A 730 41.74 16.17 9.72
CA PRO A 730 40.74 17.22 9.72
C PRO A 730 40.01 17.28 11.07
N ILE A 731 39.60 18.49 11.47
CA ILE A 731 38.70 18.76 12.60
C ILE A 731 37.28 18.99 12.08
#